data_AF-A0A354XA58-F1
#
_entry.id   AF-A0A354XA58-F1
#
_cell.length_a   1.000
_cell.length_b   1.000
_cell.length_c   1.000
_cell.angle_alpha   90.00
_cell.angle_beta   90.00
_cell.angle_gamma   90.00
#
_symmetry.space_group_name_H-M   'P 1'
#
loop_
_entity.id
_entity.type
_entity.pdbx_description
1 polymer ?
#
loop_
_entity_poly.entity_id
_entity_poly.type
_entity_poly.pdbx_seq_one_letter_code
_entity_poly.pdbx_strand_id
1 'polypeptide(L)'
;PLILVDNVEVPDLSYINPDDIASISVLKDASTTAIYGARAAFGAVLITTKKGTKNTKPKITYSNNFSWSTPTDVPEHTRADLNLQYSMDQANALRDTPLTERGQVGYYYNAETIKKVKEWIDTYGDGKGLGREMVEGRDFDYRPGGGVYYYRPWNLYDIYYKKWAPQQNQNLSLNGGTANTQYNLSAAYTNQSGILNLFDDYYRRYNFSGSLSTNVKDRITIRGGFMYSNINQESPFTYGSDTYAPVYYLYRWHQVYPYGTYNGKEFRGAVNDLKSARPVEDDSYYSRYTLGTTLKLAKGLTATFDYTYAQTFVTNHTVGGYVTGINQWDIGAKDTMDDMYGIYTSSSYDYARYTSSKNIRNTYNGYLTYDNKFNDHSVKLTAGTNIEDAEYIWISARRNGVYDFDKGEVNLAGGDQLASSSHSWWAVAGFFGRANYSFKDRYLLEVAGRYDGSSRFGSSKRWDFFPSLSAGWRISEEPFMQSLKRTISSLKVRGTWGSVGNQDVPLNSFISTLTPFTPSGAGNYWLINGNFVPYISAGPTLVDPTLTWETVNTLNLGFDSGFFNNKLNVTFDWYNRKTFNMLAPGETVPSTVGISAPKRNFGELETKGVELEISYNHIFDNGLRVSVSGQFTDYKTVVTKYASASDPKNSDTYWEGKELGQIWGYKTDGLYQKDDFIWEGDKIKQTILENGQSKNTLAQGIANQYILESGNFKFSPGDVKFKDLNGDGVIDYGTNTVGDP
;
A
#
# COMPACT_ATOMS: atom_id res chain seq x y z
N PRO A 1 7.23 -8.77 1.69
CA PRO A 1 8.48 -9.50 2.05
C PRO A 1 8.65 -9.49 3.57
N LEU A 2 9.39 -10.46 4.13
CA LEU A 2 9.72 -10.45 5.56
C LEU A 2 10.83 -9.44 5.84
N ILE A 3 10.64 -8.52 6.78
CA ILE A 3 11.67 -7.53 7.15
C ILE A 3 12.29 -7.96 8.48
N LEU A 4 13.60 -8.20 8.49
CA LEU A 4 14.36 -8.60 9.67
C LEU A 4 15.40 -7.54 10.00
N VAL A 5 15.44 -7.09 11.24
CA VAL A 5 16.53 -6.28 11.80
C VAL A 5 17.31 -7.15 12.76
N ASP A 6 18.58 -7.41 12.49
CA ASP A 6 19.42 -8.30 13.31
C ASP A 6 18.79 -9.70 13.52
N ASN A 7 18.18 -10.26 12.45
CA ASN A 7 17.48 -11.56 12.42
C ASN A 7 16.19 -11.63 13.25
N VAL A 8 15.63 -10.50 13.68
CA VAL A 8 14.32 -10.42 14.32
C VAL A 8 13.41 -9.57 13.47
N GLU A 9 12.18 -10.00 13.28
CA GLU A 9 11.23 -9.22 12.51
C GLU A 9 10.91 -7.87 13.15
N VAL A 10 10.77 -6.86 12.30
CA VAL A 10 10.17 -5.59 12.66
C VAL A 10 8.87 -5.41 11.88
N PRO A 11 7.76 -4.97 12.52
CA PRO A 11 6.47 -4.82 11.84
C PRO A 11 6.48 -3.81 10.70
N ASP A 12 7.28 -2.75 10.82
CA ASP A 12 7.36 -1.64 9.87
C ASP A 12 8.75 -1.00 9.86
N LEU A 13 9.25 -0.57 8.70
CA LEU A 13 10.55 0.10 8.57
C LEU A 13 10.61 1.47 9.23
N SER A 14 9.46 2.14 9.40
CA SER A 14 9.35 3.44 10.07
C SER A 14 9.80 3.42 11.52
N TYR A 15 9.84 2.26 12.19
CA TYR A 15 10.38 2.13 13.55
C TYR A 15 11.91 2.15 13.61
N ILE A 16 12.59 2.11 12.47
CA ILE A 16 14.06 2.02 12.41
C ILE A 16 14.62 3.38 12.05
N ASN A 17 15.61 3.82 12.83
CA ASN A 17 16.44 4.96 12.48
C ASN A 17 17.36 4.60 11.30
N PRO A 18 17.26 5.25 10.14
CA PRO A 18 18.10 4.95 8.98
C PRO A 18 19.60 5.10 9.28
N ASP A 19 19.97 6.02 10.16
CA ASP A 19 21.37 6.26 10.54
C ASP A 19 21.96 5.12 11.39
N ASP A 20 21.16 4.19 11.90
CA ASP A 20 21.63 3.01 12.63
C ASP A 20 21.84 1.80 11.73
N ILE A 21 21.47 1.88 10.45
CA ILE A 21 21.64 0.81 9.49
C ILE A 21 23.11 0.72 9.05
N ALA A 22 23.69 -0.47 9.18
CA ALA A 22 25.02 -0.78 8.64
C ALA A 22 24.94 -1.34 7.22
N SER A 23 23.95 -2.19 6.97
CA SER A 23 23.72 -2.78 5.65
C SER A 23 22.29 -3.25 5.49
N ILE A 24 21.82 -3.26 4.24
CA ILE A 24 20.56 -3.86 3.82
C ILE A 24 20.90 -4.95 2.81
N SER A 25 20.34 -6.14 3.00
CA SER A 25 20.47 -7.27 2.07
C SER A 25 19.10 -7.76 1.67
N VAL A 26 18.85 -7.89 0.37
CA VAL A 26 17.58 -8.38 -0.16
C VAL A 26 17.78 -9.82 -0.62
N LEU A 27 17.09 -10.74 0.04
CA LEU A 27 17.12 -12.17 -0.20
C LEU A 27 15.95 -12.53 -1.09
N LYS A 28 16.23 -12.71 -2.38
CA LYS A 28 15.22 -13.01 -3.41
C LYS A 28 15.11 -14.51 -3.70
N ASP A 29 16.22 -15.23 -3.59
CA ASP A 29 16.30 -16.66 -3.94
C ASP A 29 15.85 -17.57 -2.81
N ALA A 30 15.15 -18.65 -3.16
CA ALA A 30 14.66 -19.63 -2.19
C ALA A 30 15.77 -20.24 -1.31
N SER A 31 16.97 -20.43 -1.83
CA SER A 31 18.10 -20.94 -1.02
C SER A 31 18.56 -19.98 0.05
N THR A 32 18.47 -18.67 -0.22
CA THR A 32 18.84 -17.63 0.73
C THR A 32 17.74 -17.36 1.76
N THR A 33 16.48 -17.55 1.38
CA THR A 33 15.31 -17.29 2.24
C THR A 33 14.88 -18.51 3.07
N ALA A 34 15.18 -19.73 2.61
CA ALA A 34 14.76 -20.98 3.25
C ALA A 34 15.12 -21.07 4.75
N ILE A 35 16.24 -20.45 5.15
CA ILE A 35 16.66 -20.46 6.57
C ILE A 35 15.76 -19.59 7.46
N TYR A 36 15.17 -18.54 6.91
CA TYR A 36 14.27 -17.61 7.61
C TYR A 36 12.83 -18.12 7.68
N GLY A 37 12.58 -19.32 7.13
CA GLY A 37 11.35 -20.07 7.30
C GLY A 37 10.18 -19.54 6.49
N ALA A 38 9.00 -20.06 6.82
CA ALA A 38 7.81 -19.94 6.02
C ALA A 38 7.18 -18.53 5.88
N ARG A 39 7.85 -17.50 6.39
CA ARG A 39 7.44 -16.09 6.26
C ARG A 39 8.28 -15.36 5.22
N ALA A 40 9.40 -15.96 4.81
CA ALA A 40 10.27 -15.46 3.76
C ALA A 40 9.92 -16.04 2.37
N ALA A 41 8.74 -16.64 2.20
CA ALA A 41 8.28 -17.18 0.92
C ALA A 41 8.34 -16.13 -0.20
N PHE A 42 8.00 -14.88 0.11
CA PHE A 42 8.05 -13.74 -0.83
C PHE A 42 9.35 -12.92 -0.73
N GLY A 43 10.44 -13.56 -0.30
CA GLY A 43 11.71 -12.87 -0.06
C GLY A 43 11.81 -12.27 1.34
N ALA A 44 13.04 -11.93 1.72
CA ALA A 44 13.34 -11.27 2.99
C ALA A 44 14.27 -10.07 2.78
N VAL A 45 14.06 -9.00 3.55
CA VAL A 45 14.96 -7.86 3.66
C VAL A 45 15.66 -7.95 5.00
N LEU A 46 16.95 -8.24 4.99
CA LEU A 46 17.79 -8.31 6.18
C LEU A 46 18.51 -6.98 6.37
N ILE A 47 18.17 -6.30 7.46
CA ILE A 47 18.82 -5.09 7.93
C ILE A 47 19.74 -5.48 9.07
N THR A 48 21.01 -5.10 8.96
CA THR A 48 21.97 -5.24 10.06
C THR A 48 22.24 -3.87 10.65
N THR A 49 22.15 -3.74 11.96
CA THR A 49 22.43 -2.48 12.65
C THR A 49 23.93 -2.29 12.88
N LYS A 50 24.35 -1.03 13.04
CA LYS A 50 25.74 -0.66 13.37
C LYS A 50 26.13 -1.30 14.70
N LYS A 51 27.31 -1.93 14.71
CA LYS A 51 27.92 -2.53 15.90
C LYS A 51 29.21 -1.80 16.24
N GLY A 52 29.54 -1.73 17.52
CA GLY A 52 30.81 -1.18 17.98
C GLY A 52 32.01 -1.91 17.37
N THR A 53 33.11 -1.19 17.13
CA THR A 53 34.34 -1.77 16.60
C THR A 53 35.32 -2.07 17.74
N LYS A 54 35.90 -3.27 17.78
CA LYS A 54 36.91 -3.62 18.79
C LYS A 54 38.13 -2.71 18.69
N ASN A 55 38.80 -2.50 19.83
CA ASN A 55 40.02 -1.70 19.94
C ASN A 55 39.90 -0.31 19.30
N THR A 56 38.69 0.26 19.31
CA THR A 56 38.41 1.56 18.70
C THR A 56 37.98 2.50 19.80
N LYS A 57 38.64 3.67 19.86
CA LYS A 57 38.29 4.73 20.82
C LYS A 57 36.81 5.13 20.63
N PRO A 58 36.13 5.57 21.70
CA PRO A 58 34.77 6.08 21.60
C PRO A 58 34.69 7.16 20.51
N LYS A 59 33.82 6.96 19.51
CA LYS A 59 33.52 7.92 18.45
C LYS A 59 32.08 8.39 18.63
N ILE A 60 31.92 9.69 18.88
CA ILE A 60 30.63 10.37 18.90
C ILE A 60 30.43 11.03 17.55
N THR A 61 29.29 10.80 16.92
CA THR A 61 28.89 11.45 15.66
C THR A 61 27.53 12.10 15.88
N TYR A 62 27.44 13.39 15.57
CA TYR A 62 26.19 14.14 15.54
C TYR A 62 25.93 14.60 14.11
N SER A 63 24.71 14.40 13.63
CA SER A 63 24.21 14.93 12.36
C SER A 63 22.89 15.67 12.59
N ASN A 64 22.72 16.77 11.87
CA ASN A 64 21.48 17.53 11.80
C ASN A 64 21.24 17.87 10.34
N ASN A 65 20.08 17.49 9.83
CA ASN A 65 19.67 17.70 8.45
C ASN A 65 18.37 18.50 8.44
N PHE A 66 18.35 19.58 7.66
CA PHE A 66 17.16 20.37 7.38
C PHE A 66 16.78 20.18 5.92
N SER A 67 15.52 19.87 5.67
CA SER A 67 14.95 19.74 4.34
C SER A 67 13.62 20.46 4.24
N TRP A 68 13.20 20.74 3.00
CA TRP A 68 11.91 21.31 2.68
C TRP A 68 11.28 20.49 1.56
N SER A 69 10.01 20.17 1.67
CA SER A 69 9.25 19.51 0.61
C SER A 69 8.28 20.48 -0.04
N THR A 70 8.12 20.39 -1.36
CA THR A 70 7.12 21.12 -2.14
C THR A 70 6.38 20.13 -3.03
N PRO A 71 5.08 20.31 -3.31
CA PRO A 71 4.40 19.58 -4.37
C PRO A 71 5.13 19.80 -5.70
N THR A 72 5.39 18.72 -6.45
CA THR A 72 6.09 18.78 -7.75
C THR A 72 5.14 19.02 -8.91
N ASP A 73 3.98 18.36 -8.88
CA ASP A 73 2.94 18.45 -9.90
C ASP A 73 1.58 18.39 -9.22
N VAL A 74 0.64 19.20 -9.70
CA VAL A 74 -0.73 19.29 -9.19
C VAL A 74 -1.68 19.49 -10.36
N PRO A 75 -2.92 18.98 -10.29
CA PRO A 75 -3.89 19.24 -11.35
C PRO A 75 -4.09 20.75 -11.55
N GLU A 76 -4.20 21.17 -12.80
CA GLU A 76 -4.52 22.54 -13.18
C GLU A 76 -5.98 22.64 -13.59
N HIS A 77 -6.69 23.65 -13.08
CA HIS A 77 -8.02 23.96 -13.57
C HIS A 77 -7.94 24.73 -14.89
N THR A 78 -8.76 24.35 -15.85
CA THR A 78 -9.09 25.23 -16.97
C THR A 78 -9.62 26.57 -16.45
N ARG A 79 -9.28 27.66 -17.13
CA ARG A 79 -9.81 29.00 -16.82
C ARG A 79 -11.34 28.96 -16.71
N ALA A 80 -11.87 29.56 -15.64
CA ALA A 80 -13.25 29.36 -15.22
C ALA A 80 -14.32 29.73 -16.26
N ASP A 81 -14.21 30.88 -16.95
CA ASP A 81 -15.17 31.27 -18.00
C ASP A 81 -15.17 30.27 -19.16
N LEU A 82 -13.99 29.78 -19.58
CA LEU A 82 -13.87 28.77 -20.62
C LEU A 82 -14.46 27.43 -20.19
N ASN A 83 -14.29 27.03 -18.92
CA ASN A 83 -14.81 25.77 -18.43
C ASN A 83 -16.35 25.79 -18.29
N LEU A 84 -16.94 26.91 -17.85
CA LEU A 84 -18.39 27.08 -17.84
C LEU A 84 -18.96 27.13 -19.27
N GLN A 85 -18.29 27.85 -20.17
CA GLN A 85 -18.69 27.94 -21.58
C GLN A 85 -18.68 26.57 -22.24
N TYR A 86 -17.57 25.83 -22.09
CA TYR A 86 -17.45 24.47 -22.60
C TYR A 86 -18.55 23.55 -22.04
N SER A 87 -18.83 23.65 -20.74
CA SER A 87 -19.92 22.89 -20.13
C SER A 87 -21.27 23.27 -20.74
N MET A 88 -21.59 24.55 -20.91
CA MET A 88 -22.86 24.98 -21.53
C MET A 88 -22.96 24.51 -22.99
N ASP A 89 -21.89 24.67 -23.76
CA ASP A 89 -21.82 24.27 -25.17
C ASP A 89 -22.02 22.78 -25.33
N GLN A 90 -21.36 21.96 -24.50
CA GLN A 90 -21.56 20.51 -24.50
C GLN A 90 -23.02 20.14 -24.16
N ALA A 91 -23.63 20.82 -23.19
CA ALA A 91 -25.04 20.58 -22.84
C ALA A 91 -25.98 20.83 -24.03
N ASN A 92 -25.74 21.94 -24.71
CA ASN A 92 -26.58 22.45 -25.78
C ASN A 92 -26.34 21.69 -27.08
N ALA A 93 -25.13 21.19 -27.32
CA ALA A 93 -24.82 20.29 -28.43
C ALA A 93 -25.65 18.99 -28.37
N LEU A 94 -26.07 18.55 -27.17
CA LEU A 94 -26.84 17.33 -26.95
C LEU A 94 -28.36 17.56 -26.93
N ARG A 95 -28.86 18.75 -27.27
CA ARG A 95 -30.28 19.11 -27.11
C ARG A 95 -30.85 19.81 -28.33
N ASP A 96 -32.06 19.43 -28.74
CA ASP A 96 -32.83 20.14 -29.79
C ASP A 96 -33.24 21.56 -29.34
N THR A 97 -33.51 21.73 -28.04
CA THR A 97 -33.79 23.03 -27.42
C THR A 97 -32.64 23.38 -26.50
N PRO A 98 -31.81 24.38 -26.85
CA PRO A 98 -30.70 24.83 -26.00
C PRO A 98 -31.19 25.22 -24.61
N LEU A 99 -30.42 24.83 -23.60
CA LEU A 99 -30.52 25.36 -22.25
C LEU A 99 -30.10 26.83 -22.25
N THR A 100 -30.91 27.65 -21.60
CA THR A 100 -30.57 29.03 -21.27
C THR A 100 -29.78 29.13 -19.97
N GLU A 101 -29.78 28.07 -19.16
CA GLU A 101 -29.14 28.00 -17.84
C GLU A 101 -28.81 26.56 -17.45
N ARG A 102 -27.74 26.39 -16.66
CA ARG A 102 -27.33 25.15 -16.02
C ARG A 102 -27.11 25.38 -14.52
N GLY A 103 -27.24 24.31 -13.74
CA GLY A 103 -26.88 24.30 -12.33
C GLY A 103 -26.43 22.94 -11.86
N GLN A 104 -25.58 22.92 -10.84
CA GLN A 104 -25.07 21.71 -10.23
C GLN A 104 -24.74 21.99 -8.77
N VAL A 105 -25.36 21.27 -7.83
CA VAL A 105 -24.99 21.27 -6.40
C VAL A 105 -24.82 22.70 -5.82
N GLY A 106 -25.84 23.55 -6.00
CA GLY A 106 -25.90 24.88 -5.39
C GLY A 106 -25.25 26.04 -6.17
N TYR A 107 -24.59 25.79 -7.30
CA TYR A 107 -24.16 26.86 -8.22
C TYR A 107 -24.88 26.79 -9.56
N TYR A 108 -25.16 27.96 -10.14
CA TYR A 108 -25.86 28.11 -11.40
C TYR A 108 -25.09 29.03 -12.34
N TYR A 109 -25.31 28.88 -13.64
CA TYR A 109 -24.66 29.71 -14.65
C TYR A 109 -25.47 29.74 -15.96
N ASN A 110 -25.42 30.90 -16.61
CA ASN A 110 -25.95 31.17 -17.93
C ASN A 110 -24.93 32.01 -18.74
N ALA A 111 -25.29 32.44 -19.95
CA ALA A 111 -24.41 33.24 -20.79
C ALA A 111 -23.95 34.56 -20.11
N GLU A 112 -24.83 35.21 -19.35
CA GLU A 112 -24.50 36.43 -18.61
C GLU A 112 -23.55 36.12 -17.44
N THR A 113 -23.76 35.03 -16.70
CA THR A 113 -22.84 34.56 -15.65
C THR A 113 -21.44 34.32 -16.21
N ILE A 114 -21.32 33.65 -17.35
CA ILE A 114 -20.03 33.36 -17.99
C ILE A 114 -19.31 34.66 -18.37
N LYS A 115 -20.04 35.63 -18.93
CA LYS A 115 -19.49 36.95 -19.24
C LYS A 115 -18.98 37.66 -17.98
N LYS A 116 -19.77 37.63 -16.89
CA LYS A 116 -19.36 38.20 -15.60
C LYS A 116 -18.14 37.49 -14.99
N VAL A 117 -18.03 36.16 -15.11
CA VAL A 117 -16.81 35.41 -14.71
C VAL A 117 -15.59 35.91 -15.48
N LYS A 118 -15.74 36.09 -16.80
CA LYS A 118 -14.66 36.62 -17.64
C LYS A 118 -14.27 38.04 -17.23
N GLU A 119 -15.23 38.94 -17.08
CA GLU A 119 -15.02 40.32 -16.63
C GLU A 119 -14.36 40.36 -15.24
N TRP A 120 -14.78 39.47 -14.34
CA TRP A 120 -14.16 39.32 -13.02
C TRP A 120 -12.69 38.95 -13.14
N ILE A 121 -12.34 37.93 -13.93
CA ILE A 121 -10.95 37.49 -14.11
C ILE A 121 -10.13 38.60 -14.78
N ASP A 122 -10.67 39.27 -15.79
CA ASP A 122 -9.95 40.31 -16.52
C ASP A 122 -9.73 41.57 -15.63
N THR A 123 -10.58 41.77 -14.62
CA THR A 123 -10.47 42.87 -13.65
C THR A 123 -9.59 42.53 -12.45
N TYR A 124 -9.73 41.34 -11.88
CA TYR A 124 -9.15 40.95 -10.58
C TYR A 124 -8.06 39.86 -10.68
N GLY A 125 -7.80 39.33 -11.88
CA GLY A 125 -6.80 38.29 -12.11
C GLY A 125 -7.11 36.99 -11.34
N ASP A 126 -6.19 36.57 -10.48
CA ASP A 126 -6.33 35.38 -9.62
C ASP A 126 -7.09 35.66 -8.30
N GLY A 127 -7.49 36.92 -8.08
CA GLY A 127 -8.25 37.34 -6.91
C GLY A 127 -7.50 37.25 -5.58
N LYS A 128 -6.19 36.97 -5.55
CA LYS A 128 -5.44 36.79 -4.30
C LYS A 128 -5.49 38.02 -3.41
N GLY A 129 -5.45 39.22 -4.01
CA GLY A 129 -5.51 40.49 -3.29
C GLY A 129 -6.86 40.80 -2.62
N LEU A 130 -7.92 40.05 -2.94
CA LEU A 130 -9.28 40.31 -2.43
C LEU A 130 -9.61 39.55 -1.13
N GLY A 131 -8.73 38.65 -0.64
CA GLY A 131 -9.03 37.79 0.51
C GLY A 131 -10.14 36.78 0.23
N ARG A 132 -10.64 36.04 1.22
CA ARG A 132 -11.68 35.00 1.01
C ARG A 132 -13.13 35.49 1.10
N GLU A 133 -13.34 36.71 1.58
CA GLU A 133 -14.68 37.28 1.75
C GLU A 133 -15.32 37.60 0.40
N MET A 134 -16.53 37.09 0.19
CA MET A 134 -17.34 37.25 -1.01
C MET A 134 -18.27 38.45 -0.88
N VAL A 135 -18.42 39.20 -1.97
CA VAL A 135 -19.25 40.41 -2.02
C VAL A 135 -20.28 40.26 -3.14
N GLU A 136 -21.56 40.49 -2.83
CA GLU A 136 -22.65 40.50 -3.81
C GLU A 136 -22.41 41.56 -4.89
N GLY A 137 -22.75 41.27 -6.16
CA GLY A 137 -22.49 42.14 -7.31
C GLY A 137 -21.04 42.10 -7.81
N ARG A 138 -20.08 41.75 -6.94
CA ARG A 138 -18.68 41.49 -7.33
C ARG A 138 -18.48 40.00 -7.64
N ASP A 139 -18.71 39.14 -6.67
CA ASP A 139 -18.32 37.72 -6.73
C ASP A 139 -19.47 36.78 -7.01
N PHE A 140 -20.70 37.22 -6.75
CA PHE A 140 -21.92 36.45 -6.98
C PHE A 140 -23.15 37.35 -7.06
N ASP A 141 -24.24 36.83 -7.63
CA ASP A 141 -25.59 37.39 -7.54
C ASP A 141 -26.61 36.29 -7.20
N TYR A 142 -27.68 36.64 -6.46
CA TYR A 142 -28.78 35.71 -6.19
C TYR A 142 -29.54 35.34 -7.47
N ARG A 143 -29.83 34.05 -7.63
CA ARG A 143 -30.62 33.56 -8.75
C ARG A 143 -32.12 33.73 -8.43
N PRO A 144 -32.93 34.34 -9.33
CA PRO A 144 -34.36 34.56 -9.08
C PRO A 144 -35.17 33.29 -8.79
N GLY A 145 -34.75 32.14 -9.33
CA GLY A 145 -35.38 30.84 -9.11
C GLY A 145 -34.81 30.04 -7.93
N GLY A 146 -34.03 30.66 -7.04
CA GLY A 146 -33.27 29.98 -5.98
C GLY A 146 -31.87 29.57 -6.46
N GLY A 147 -30.93 29.50 -5.53
CA GLY A 147 -29.51 29.29 -5.80
C GLY A 147 -28.76 30.59 -6.07
N VAL A 148 -27.51 30.44 -6.53
CA VAL A 148 -26.59 31.57 -6.69
C VAL A 148 -25.81 31.44 -8.00
N TYR A 149 -25.61 32.58 -8.69
CA TYR A 149 -24.65 32.70 -9.77
C TYR A 149 -23.31 33.15 -9.21
N TYR A 150 -22.29 32.29 -9.23
CA TYR A 150 -20.95 32.64 -8.78
C TYR A 150 -20.06 33.06 -9.94
N TYR A 151 -19.33 34.16 -9.76
CA TYR A 151 -18.43 34.75 -10.75
C TYR A 151 -16.94 34.54 -10.42
N ARG A 152 -16.64 34.48 -9.12
CA ARG A 152 -15.27 34.43 -8.61
C ARG A 152 -14.65 33.03 -8.73
N PRO A 153 -13.57 32.84 -9.51
CA PRO A 153 -12.74 31.65 -9.44
C PRO A 153 -11.86 31.60 -8.18
N TRP A 154 -11.55 30.39 -7.73
CA TRP A 154 -10.67 30.12 -6.60
C TRP A 154 -9.36 29.45 -7.02
N ASN A 155 -8.25 29.86 -6.41
CA ASN A 155 -6.97 29.17 -6.53
C ASN A 155 -6.87 28.07 -5.47
N LEU A 156 -7.23 26.84 -5.84
CA LEU A 156 -7.34 25.72 -4.91
C LEU A 156 -5.97 25.24 -4.40
N TYR A 157 -4.91 25.42 -5.18
CA TYR A 157 -3.55 25.08 -4.76
C TYR A 157 -3.14 25.89 -3.54
N ASP A 158 -3.27 27.22 -3.61
CA ASP A 158 -2.91 28.11 -2.50
C ASP A 158 -3.83 27.94 -1.29
N ILE A 159 -5.09 27.54 -1.51
CA ILE A 159 -6.02 27.24 -0.43
C ILE A 159 -5.60 25.96 0.30
N TYR A 160 -5.24 24.91 -0.44
CA TYR A 160 -5.06 23.58 0.13
C TYR A 160 -3.61 23.26 0.55
N TYR A 161 -2.62 23.69 -0.23
CA TYR A 161 -1.21 23.35 -0.05
C TYR A 161 -0.37 24.51 0.49
N LYS A 162 0.50 24.21 1.44
CA LYS A 162 1.64 25.06 1.81
C LYS A 162 2.62 25.08 0.64
N LYS A 163 3.29 26.23 0.41
CA LYS A 163 4.35 26.35 -0.61
C LYS A 163 5.53 25.44 -0.35
N TRP A 164 5.82 25.19 0.93
CA TRP A 164 6.83 24.24 1.37
C TRP A 164 6.49 23.75 2.77
N ALA A 165 6.91 22.53 3.11
CA ALA A 165 6.82 21.98 4.46
C ALA A 165 8.23 21.66 4.99
N PRO A 166 8.63 22.19 6.15
CA PRO A 166 9.94 21.92 6.73
C PRO A 166 10.02 20.51 7.31
N GLN A 167 11.22 19.97 7.27
CA GLN A 167 11.59 18.69 7.86
C GLN A 167 12.95 18.84 8.54
N GLN A 168 13.11 18.20 9.69
CA GLN A 168 14.34 18.18 10.44
C GLN A 168 14.64 16.76 10.94
N ASN A 169 15.87 16.30 10.72
CA ASN A 169 16.37 15.04 11.26
C ASN A 169 17.62 15.29 12.09
N GLN A 170 17.60 14.90 13.36
CA GLN A 170 18.75 14.93 14.25
C GLN A 170 19.13 13.51 14.63
N ASN A 171 20.42 13.20 14.63
CA ASN A 171 20.92 11.90 15.03
C ASN A 171 22.23 12.05 15.79
N LEU A 172 22.30 11.37 16.94
CA LEU A 172 23.47 11.27 17.80
C LEU A 172 23.81 9.79 17.95
N SER A 173 25.05 9.42 17.61
CA SER A 173 25.53 8.05 17.77
C SER A 173 26.86 8.00 18.49
N LEU A 174 27.01 7.03 19.39
CA LEU A 174 28.23 6.70 20.11
C LEU A 174 28.61 5.27 19.76
N ASN A 175 29.82 5.10 19.22
CA ASN A 175 30.35 3.80 18.80
C ASN A 175 31.73 3.58 19.39
N GLY A 176 32.03 2.36 19.83
CA GLY A 176 33.38 2.04 20.28
C GLY A 176 33.53 0.60 20.75
N GLY A 177 34.72 0.29 21.24
CA GLY A 177 34.98 -1.02 21.81
C GLY A 177 36.40 -1.20 22.32
N THR A 178 36.53 -2.03 23.35
CA THR A 178 37.81 -2.54 23.87
C THR A 178 38.18 -3.84 23.12
N ALA A 179 39.17 -4.59 23.61
CA ALA A 179 39.50 -5.91 23.06
C ALA A 179 38.36 -6.93 23.27
N ASN A 180 37.63 -6.81 24.38
CA ASN A 180 36.61 -7.77 24.78
C ASN A 180 35.19 -7.28 24.56
N THR A 181 34.96 -5.97 24.56
CA THR A 181 33.61 -5.36 24.54
C THR A 181 33.43 -4.44 23.35
N GLN A 182 32.28 -4.52 22.69
CA GLN A 182 31.84 -3.65 21.61
C GLN A 182 30.51 -3.02 22.01
N TYR A 183 30.34 -1.73 21.78
CA TYR A 183 29.08 -1.04 22.05
C TYR A 183 28.73 -0.05 20.95
N ASN A 184 27.43 0.11 20.73
CA ASN A 184 26.82 1.16 19.92
C ASN A 184 25.61 1.69 20.71
N LEU A 185 25.44 3.01 20.72
CA LEU A 185 24.27 3.69 21.26
C LEU A 185 23.85 4.77 20.26
N SER A 186 22.56 4.94 20.05
CA SER A 186 22.01 5.98 19.18
C SER A 186 20.75 6.61 19.75
N ALA A 187 20.56 7.88 19.43
CA ALA A 187 19.34 8.62 19.65
C ALA A 187 19.06 9.47 18.41
N ALA A 188 17.83 9.43 17.91
CA ALA A 188 17.42 10.23 16.77
C ALA A 188 16.04 10.85 16.97
N TYR A 189 15.85 12.01 16.32
CA TYR A 189 14.60 12.74 16.28
C TYR A 189 14.32 13.20 14.85
N THR A 190 13.15 12.82 14.34
CA THR A 190 12.60 13.29 13.07
C THR A 190 11.38 14.14 13.37
N ASN A 191 11.33 15.33 12.76
CA ASN A 191 10.15 16.19 12.74
C ASN A 191 9.82 16.54 11.30
N GLN A 192 8.59 16.30 10.89
CA GLN A 192 8.09 16.63 9.58
C GLN A 192 6.76 17.35 9.74
N SER A 193 6.70 18.59 9.26
CA SER A 193 5.42 19.28 9.10
C SER A 193 4.71 18.76 7.86
N GLY A 194 3.39 18.74 7.91
CA GLY A 194 2.57 18.42 6.76
C GLY A 194 2.46 19.56 5.75
N ILE A 195 1.97 19.21 4.56
CA ILE A 195 1.85 20.13 3.43
C ILE A 195 0.47 20.81 3.37
N LEU A 196 -0.46 20.46 4.25
CA LEU A 196 -1.79 21.06 4.26
C LEU A 196 -1.72 22.49 4.79
N ASN A 197 -2.40 23.42 4.13
CA ASN A 197 -2.45 24.83 4.54
C ASN A 197 -3.60 25.14 5.50
N LEU A 198 -4.65 24.30 5.48
CA LEU A 198 -5.88 24.50 6.27
C LEU A 198 -5.88 23.74 7.60
N PHE A 199 -4.86 22.90 7.82
CA PHE A 199 -4.69 22.09 9.02
C PHE A 199 -3.19 21.92 9.28
N ASP A 200 -2.77 21.92 10.54
CA ASP A 200 -1.36 21.78 10.92
C ASP A 200 -1.04 20.32 11.29
N ASP A 201 -1.03 19.46 10.28
CA ASP A 201 -0.64 18.05 10.42
C ASP A 201 0.89 17.92 10.62
N TYR A 202 1.30 16.87 11.32
CA TYR A 202 2.72 16.56 11.51
C TYR A 202 2.99 15.07 11.71
N TYR A 203 4.25 14.72 11.49
CA TYR A 203 4.84 13.43 11.82
C TYR A 203 6.12 13.64 12.64
N ARG A 204 6.16 13.05 13.83
CA ARG A 204 7.33 13.10 14.72
C ARG A 204 7.74 11.69 15.08
N ARG A 205 9.04 11.44 15.09
CA ARG A 205 9.59 10.14 15.48
C ARG A 205 10.80 10.31 16.39
N TYR A 206 10.79 9.59 17.50
CA TYR A 206 11.90 9.47 18.44
C TYR A 206 12.41 8.05 18.38
N ASN A 207 13.71 7.89 18.15
CA ASN A 207 14.37 6.59 18.16
C ASN A 207 15.47 6.57 19.21
N PHE A 208 15.54 5.47 19.97
CA PHE A 208 16.67 5.16 20.83
C PHE A 208 17.08 3.72 20.56
N SER A 209 18.36 3.48 20.35
CA SER A 209 18.84 2.12 20.22
C SER A 209 20.18 1.92 20.89
N GLY A 210 20.48 0.67 21.21
CA GLY A 210 21.76 0.32 21.75
C GLY A 210 22.06 -1.16 21.58
N SER A 211 23.34 -1.46 21.41
CA SER A 211 23.86 -2.82 21.43
C SER A 211 25.15 -2.90 22.22
N LEU A 212 25.33 -4.02 22.92
CA LEU A 212 26.52 -4.36 23.70
C LEU A 212 26.86 -5.81 23.43
N SER A 213 28.11 -6.11 23.10
CA SER A 213 28.61 -7.48 22.96
C SER A 213 29.94 -7.61 23.67
N THR A 214 30.07 -8.57 24.57
CA THR A 214 31.25 -8.74 25.42
C THR A 214 31.72 -10.19 25.47
N ASN A 215 33.01 -10.41 25.29
CA ASN A 215 33.66 -11.69 25.55
C ASN A 215 33.98 -11.77 27.03
N VAL A 216 33.06 -12.36 27.81
CA VAL A 216 33.22 -12.52 29.26
C VAL A 216 34.37 -13.49 29.57
N LYS A 217 34.53 -14.52 28.72
CA LYS A 217 35.66 -15.44 28.68
C LYS A 217 35.97 -15.77 27.22
N ASP A 218 37.13 -16.36 26.93
CA ASP A 218 37.54 -16.72 25.57
C ASP A 218 36.54 -17.60 24.81
N ARG A 219 35.74 -18.38 25.57
CA ARG A 219 34.72 -19.30 25.07
C ARG A 219 33.27 -18.79 25.24
N ILE A 220 33.05 -17.64 25.86
CA ILE A 220 31.71 -17.15 26.19
C ILE A 220 31.59 -15.69 25.75
N THR A 221 30.71 -15.45 24.79
CA THR A 221 30.32 -14.11 24.35
C THR A 221 28.87 -13.87 24.77
N ILE A 222 28.59 -12.80 25.50
CA ILE A 222 27.23 -12.36 25.85
C ILE A 222 26.95 -11.08 25.08
N ARG A 223 25.73 -10.94 24.58
CA ARG A 223 25.26 -9.75 23.87
C ARG A 223 23.88 -9.34 24.32
N GLY A 224 23.65 -8.04 24.35
CA GLY A 224 22.35 -7.44 24.61
C GLY A 224 22.09 -6.31 23.63
N GLY A 225 20.82 -6.07 23.33
CA GLY A 225 20.41 -4.93 22.51
C GLY A 225 19.03 -4.44 22.88
N PHE A 226 18.79 -3.15 22.67
CA PHE A 226 17.47 -2.56 22.78
C PHE A 226 17.21 -1.64 21.57
N MET A 227 15.95 -1.56 21.17
CA MET A 227 15.44 -0.54 20.27
C MET A 227 14.13 -0.02 20.82
N TYR A 228 13.94 1.28 20.73
CA TYR A 228 12.70 1.96 21.04
C TYR A 228 12.40 2.96 19.91
N SER A 229 11.16 2.98 19.47
CA SER A 229 10.64 3.99 18.56
C SER A 229 9.31 4.49 19.10
N ASN A 230 9.14 5.80 19.16
CA ASN A 230 7.85 6.43 19.36
C ASN A 230 7.56 7.31 18.14
N ILE A 231 6.43 7.06 17.50
CA ILE A 231 5.93 7.84 16.37
C ILE A 231 4.67 8.53 16.86
N ASN A 232 4.61 9.86 16.74
CA ASN A 232 3.40 10.64 16.94
C ASN A 232 3.01 11.26 15.60
N GLN A 233 1.78 11.02 15.17
CA GLN A 233 1.24 11.58 13.96
C GLN A 233 -0.10 12.25 14.27
N GLU A 234 -0.30 13.44 13.72
CA GLU A 234 -1.57 14.15 13.79
C GLU A 234 -2.08 14.39 12.38
N SER A 235 -3.34 14.06 12.15
CA SER A 235 -4.00 14.22 10.86
C SER A 235 -5.41 14.79 11.04
N PRO A 236 -5.98 15.46 10.04
CA PRO A 236 -7.33 16.01 10.14
C PRO A 236 -8.40 14.91 10.16
N PHE A 237 -9.40 15.04 11.02
CA PHE A 237 -10.63 14.25 10.95
C PHE A 237 -11.32 14.39 9.59
N THR A 238 -11.81 13.28 9.03
CA THR A 238 -12.48 13.23 7.73
C THR A 238 -14.00 13.22 7.86
N TYR A 239 -14.66 14.29 7.38
CA TYR A 239 -16.12 14.37 7.27
C TYR A 239 -16.58 13.81 5.92
N GLY A 240 -16.72 12.50 5.79
CA GLY A 240 -17.21 11.84 4.57
C GLY A 240 -17.03 10.33 4.60
N SER A 241 -17.25 9.63 3.47
CA SER A 241 -16.71 8.28 3.33
C SER A 241 -15.23 8.38 3.00
N ASP A 242 -14.39 7.52 3.57
CA ASP A 242 -12.93 7.45 3.34
C ASP A 242 -12.54 7.14 1.87
N THR A 243 -13.51 7.14 0.95
CA THR A 243 -13.34 6.78 -0.45
C THR A 243 -12.55 7.83 -1.24
N TYR A 244 -12.66 9.12 -0.89
CA TYR A 244 -12.00 10.20 -1.63
C TYR A 244 -11.40 11.25 -0.68
N ALA A 245 -10.13 11.61 -0.91
CA ALA A 245 -9.45 12.67 -0.18
C ALA A 245 -10.06 14.07 -0.48
N PRO A 246 -9.96 15.06 0.43
CA PRO A 246 -10.50 16.41 0.22
C PRO A 246 -10.07 17.06 -1.12
N VAL A 247 -8.84 16.80 -1.56
CA VAL A 247 -8.32 17.27 -2.86
C VAL A 247 -9.21 16.85 -4.04
N TYR A 248 -9.82 15.67 -4.02
CA TYR A 248 -10.74 15.23 -5.06
C TYR A 248 -11.95 16.16 -5.17
N TYR A 249 -12.54 16.56 -4.04
CA TYR A 249 -13.70 17.47 -4.02
C TYR A 249 -13.35 18.92 -4.32
N LEU A 250 -12.09 19.32 -4.13
CA LEU A 250 -11.60 20.60 -4.59
C LEU A 250 -11.55 20.61 -6.13
N TYR A 251 -10.95 19.60 -6.75
CA TYR A 251 -10.78 19.56 -8.20
C TYR A 251 -11.98 19.04 -9.00
N ARG A 252 -12.96 18.41 -8.33
CA ARG A 252 -14.19 17.89 -8.95
C ARG A 252 -15.16 18.98 -9.35
N TRP A 253 -15.26 20.06 -8.58
CA TRP A 253 -16.21 21.14 -8.83
C TRP A 253 -15.62 22.21 -9.73
N HIS A 254 -16.49 23.01 -10.35
CA HIS A 254 -16.07 24.13 -11.16
C HIS A 254 -15.25 25.13 -10.32
N GLN A 255 -14.26 25.79 -10.93
CA GLN A 255 -13.40 26.74 -10.21
C GLN A 255 -14.15 27.91 -9.53
N VAL A 256 -15.41 28.17 -9.91
CA VAL A 256 -16.28 29.21 -9.31
C VAL A 256 -17.10 28.72 -8.12
N TYR A 257 -17.02 27.43 -7.82
CA TYR A 257 -17.68 26.86 -6.65
C TYR A 257 -17.23 27.61 -5.38
N PRO A 258 -18.15 27.98 -4.47
CA PRO A 258 -17.81 28.92 -3.41
C PRO A 258 -16.90 28.28 -2.35
N TYR A 259 -15.60 28.60 -2.40
CA TYR A 259 -14.61 28.24 -1.38
C TYR A 259 -14.19 29.43 -0.50
N GLY A 260 -14.98 30.51 -0.55
CA GLY A 260 -14.77 31.73 0.23
C GLY A 260 -15.51 31.75 1.56
N THR A 261 -15.77 32.96 2.03
CA THR A 261 -16.64 33.26 3.17
C THR A 261 -17.68 34.30 2.77
N TYR A 262 -18.82 34.33 3.47
CA TYR A 262 -19.83 35.38 3.34
C TYR A 262 -20.30 35.82 4.74
N ASN A 263 -20.20 37.11 5.03
CA ASN A 263 -20.34 37.68 6.37
C ASN A 263 -19.47 36.96 7.41
N GLY A 264 -18.25 36.55 7.00
CA GLY A 264 -17.32 35.78 7.84
C GLY A 264 -17.69 34.31 8.07
N LYS A 265 -18.79 33.82 7.47
CA LYS A 265 -19.22 32.41 7.55
C LYS A 265 -18.66 31.61 6.37
N GLU A 266 -18.20 30.40 6.66
CA GLU A 266 -17.68 29.46 5.66
C GLU A 266 -18.81 28.77 4.88
N PHE A 267 -18.54 28.39 3.63
CA PHE A 267 -19.44 27.55 2.83
C PHE A 267 -19.24 26.07 3.13
N ARG A 268 -20.29 25.27 2.91
CA ARG A 268 -20.20 23.81 2.95
C ARG A 268 -19.18 23.30 1.92
N GLY A 269 -18.27 22.44 2.37
CA GLY A 269 -17.38 21.67 1.50
C GLY A 269 -15.98 21.45 2.08
N ALA A 270 -15.12 20.82 1.28
CA ALA A 270 -13.80 20.32 1.69
C ALA A 270 -12.90 21.34 2.40
N VAL A 271 -12.98 22.63 2.03
CA VAL A 271 -12.21 23.69 2.71
C VAL A 271 -12.67 23.87 4.15
N ASN A 272 -13.99 24.01 4.38
CA ASN A 272 -14.54 24.19 5.71
C ASN A 272 -14.46 22.91 6.55
N ASP A 273 -14.65 21.76 5.91
CA ASP A 273 -14.48 20.45 6.53
C ASP A 273 -13.06 20.29 7.09
N LEU A 274 -12.04 20.63 6.29
CA LEU A 274 -10.64 20.53 6.72
C LEU A 274 -10.27 21.58 7.77
N LYS A 275 -10.76 22.81 7.64
CA LYS A 275 -10.54 23.86 8.66
C LYS A 275 -11.22 23.54 10.00
N SER A 276 -12.38 22.91 9.94
CA SER A 276 -13.16 22.52 11.12
C SER A 276 -12.76 21.16 11.67
N ALA A 277 -11.91 20.41 10.94
CA ALA A 277 -11.41 19.12 11.37
C ALA A 277 -10.73 19.22 12.72
N ARG A 278 -10.99 18.22 13.56
CA ARG A 278 -10.28 18.01 14.81
C ARG A 278 -9.11 17.07 14.58
N PRO A 279 -8.05 17.15 15.39
CA PRO A 279 -6.92 16.24 15.27
C PRO A 279 -7.36 14.80 15.52
N VAL A 280 -6.90 13.93 14.64
CA VAL A 280 -6.81 12.49 14.87
C VAL A 280 -5.36 12.22 15.23
N GLU A 281 -5.16 11.80 16.47
CA GLU A 281 -3.83 11.53 17.04
C GLU A 281 -3.55 10.03 16.96
N ASP A 282 -2.51 9.67 16.22
CA ASP A 282 -2.00 8.31 16.09
C ASP A 282 -0.61 8.22 16.73
N ASP A 283 -0.55 7.52 17.86
CA ASP A 283 0.70 7.25 18.54
C ASP A 283 1.07 5.78 18.40
N SER A 284 2.29 5.51 17.96
CA SER A 284 2.83 4.16 17.90
C SER A 284 4.13 4.04 18.70
N TYR A 285 4.18 3.03 19.55
CA TYR A 285 5.30 2.71 20.42
C TYR A 285 5.82 1.32 20.05
N TYR A 286 7.04 1.25 19.55
CA TYR A 286 7.75 0.00 19.30
C TYR A 286 8.89 -0.13 20.29
N SER A 287 9.00 -1.29 20.94
CA SER A 287 10.15 -1.63 21.77
C SER A 287 10.62 -3.05 21.47
N ARG A 288 11.93 -3.26 21.50
CA ARG A 288 12.59 -4.54 21.27
C ARG A 288 13.74 -4.69 22.24
N TYR A 289 13.83 -5.84 22.90
CA TYR A 289 14.92 -6.19 23.80
C TYR A 289 15.44 -7.56 23.43
N THR A 290 16.73 -7.65 23.12
CA THR A 290 17.40 -8.89 22.73
C THR A 290 18.47 -9.23 23.74
N LEU A 291 18.51 -10.49 24.17
CA LEU A 291 19.57 -11.06 24.98
C LEU A 291 20.09 -12.32 24.29
N GLY A 292 21.40 -12.43 24.14
CA GLY A 292 22.01 -13.53 23.42
C GLY A 292 23.35 -13.96 23.98
N THR A 293 23.74 -15.17 23.62
CA THR A 293 25.04 -15.75 23.97
C THR A 293 25.59 -16.60 22.83
N THR A 294 26.92 -16.69 22.77
CA THR A 294 27.63 -17.66 21.93
C THR A 294 28.68 -18.38 22.77
N LEU A 295 28.62 -19.71 22.78
CA LEU A 295 29.55 -20.58 23.47
C LEU A 295 30.45 -21.29 22.45
N LYS A 296 31.77 -21.21 22.63
CA LYS A 296 32.73 -22.01 21.86
C LYS A 296 32.94 -23.34 22.57
N LEU A 297 32.22 -24.37 22.12
CA LEU A 297 32.23 -25.70 22.74
C LEU A 297 33.53 -26.45 22.43
N ALA A 298 34.01 -26.36 21.19
CA ALA A 298 35.26 -26.94 20.72
C ALA A 298 35.84 -26.12 19.55
N LYS A 299 37.01 -26.50 19.03
CA LYS A 299 37.58 -25.87 17.84
C LYS A 299 36.61 -26.03 16.66
N GLY A 300 36.19 -24.91 16.09
CA GLY A 300 35.21 -24.87 14.99
C GLY A 300 33.75 -25.09 15.40
N LEU A 301 33.45 -25.51 16.63
CA LEU A 301 32.08 -25.78 17.10
C LEU A 301 31.58 -24.67 18.05
N THR A 302 30.50 -24.01 17.65
CA THR A 302 29.86 -22.95 18.42
C THR A 302 28.38 -23.23 18.65
N ALA A 303 27.88 -22.83 19.82
CA ALA A 303 26.46 -22.83 20.14
C ALA A 303 26.00 -21.40 20.36
N THR A 304 24.91 -21.00 19.71
CA THR A 304 24.33 -19.67 19.80
C THR A 304 22.89 -19.79 20.29
N PHE A 305 22.54 -18.91 21.23
CA PHE A 305 21.17 -18.71 21.69
C PHE A 305 20.86 -17.22 21.74
N ASP A 306 19.69 -16.82 21.22
CA ASP A 306 19.18 -15.46 21.27
C ASP A 306 17.69 -15.50 21.63
N TYR A 307 17.28 -14.71 22.63
CA TYR A 307 15.90 -14.43 22.96
C TYR A 307 15.61 -12.95 22.67
N THR A 308 14.48 -12.68 22.01
CA THR A 308 14.01 -11.32 21.79
C THR A 308 12.56 -11.18 22.21
N TYR A 309 12.28 -10.16 23.01
CA TYR A 309 10.95 -9.66 23.30
C TYR A 309 10.73 -8.39 22.48
N ALA A 310 9.65 -8.34 21.71
CA ALA A 310 9.23 -7.13 21.00
C ALA A 310 7.78 -6.81 21.34
N GLN A 311 7.46 -5.53 21.45
CA GLN A 311 6.11 -5.04 21.62
C GLN A 311 5.86 -3.85 20.71
N THR A 312 4.72 -3.88 20.02
CA THR A 312 4.12 -2.70 19.39
C THR A 312 2.87 -2.33 20.17
N PHE A 313 2.73 -1.09 20.56
CA PHE A 313 1.52 -0.54 21.16
C PHE A 313 1.10 0.67 20.35
N VAL A 314 -0.13 0.67 19.84
CA VAL A 314 -0.67 1.78 19.05
C VAL A 314 -1.88 2.32 19.77
N THR A 315 -1.99 3.63 19.88
CA THR A 315 -3.18 4.32 20.37
C THR A 315 -3.65 5.30 19.30
N ASN A 316 -4.95 5.35 19.11
CA ASN A 316 -5.60 6.33 18.26
C ASN A 316 -6.66 7.05 19.08
N HIS A 317 -6.62 8.38 19.07
CA HIS A 317 -7.68 9.23 19.60
C HIS A 317 -8.36 9.93 18.43
N THR A 318 -9.66 9.72 18.31
CA THR A 318 -10.49 10.37 17.30
C THR A 318 -11.57 11.19 18.00
N VAL A 319 -11.68 12.46 17.64
CA VAL A 319 -12.84 13.29 17.96
C VAL A 319 -13.47 13.74 16.66
N GLY A 320 -14.74 13.43 16.45
CA GLY A 320 -15.48 13.94 15.31
C GLY A 320 -16.11 15.29 15.62
N GLY A 321 -17.27 15.57 15.03
CA GLY A 321 -18.11 16.69 15.42
C GLY A 321 -19.00 17.23 14.33
N TYR A 322 -19.64 18.34 14.64
CA TYR A 322 -20.48 19.07 13.69
C TYR A 322 -19.68 20.17 13.00
N VAL A 323 -19.89 20.30 11.69
CA VAL A 323 -19.38 21.44 10.94
C VAL A 323 -20.54 22.35 10.61
N THR A 324 -20.38 23.62 10.93
CA THR A 324 -21.34 24.67 10.57
C THR A 324 -20.85 25.43 9.35
N GLY A 325 -21.77 25.77 8.45
CA GLY A 325 -21.46 26.52 7.25
C GLY A 325 -22.72 26.87 6.49
N ILE A 326 -22.58 27.76 5.52
CA ILE A 326 -23.62 28.09 4.56
C ILE A 326 -23.82 26.87 3.67
N ASN A 327 -24.99 26.23 3.75
CA ASN A 327 -25.35 25.11 2.89
C ASN A 327 -25.93 25.64 1.56
N GLN A 328 -25.04 26.04 0.65
CA GLN A 328 -25.40 26.62 -0.65
C GLN A 328 -26.17 25.67 -1.57
N TRP A 329 -26.31 24.39 -1.22
CA TRP A 329 -27.01 23.40 -2.05
C TRP A 329 -28.52 23.61 -2.04
N ASP A 330 -29.04 24.22 -0.97
CA ASP A 330 -30.48 24.26 -0.67
C ASP A 330 -31.05 25.70 -0.68
N ILE A 331 -30.32 26.69 -1.23
CA ILE A 331 -30.80 28.09 -1.30
C ILE A 331 -32.06 28.17 -2.19
N GLY A 332 -33.21 28.45 -1.59
CA GLY A 332 -34.47 28.72 -2.29
C GLY A 332 -34.57 30.16 -2.82
N ALA A 333 -35.62 30.43 -3.59
CA ALA A 333 -35.81 31.72 -4.28
C ALA A 333 -36.00 32.93 -3.33
N LYS A 334 -36.32 32.69 -2.06
CA LYS A 334 -36.53 33.73 -1.05
C LYS A 334 -35.46 33.72 0.05
N ASP A 335 -34.53 32.77 -0.01
CA ASP A 335 -33.53 32.56 1.01
C ASP A 335 -32.28 33.37 0.68
N THR A 336 -31.65 33.90 1.71
CA THR A 336 -30.31 34.46 1.65
C THR A 336 -29.27 33.40 2.02
N MET A 337 -28.00 33.68 1.78
CA MET A 337 -26.91 32.82 2.26
C MET A 337 -26.89 32.72 3.78
N ASP A 338 -27.30 33.79 4.49
CA ASP A 338 -27.37 33.80 5.95
C ASP A 338 -28.45 32.86 6.49
N ASP A 339 -29.56 32.71 5.78
CA ASP A 339 -30.64 31.78 6.13
C ASP A 339 -30.20 30.32 6.03
N MET A 340 -29.22 30.02 5.17
CA MET A 340 -28.69 28.67 4.95
C MET A 340 -27.50 28.32 5.86
N TYR A 341 -27.15 29.17 6.81
CA TYR A 341 -26.06 28.88 7.76
C TYR A 341 -26.52 27.92 8.86
N GLY A 342 -25.92 26.74 8.92
CA GLY A 342 -26.26 25.73 9.93
C GLY A 342 -25.32 24.53 9.92
N ILE A 343 -25.63 23.53 10.75
CA ILE A 343 -24.91 22.25 10.74
C ILE A 343 -25.29 21.48 9.47
N TYR A 344 -24.29 21.08 8.69
CA TYR A 344 -24.52 20.35 7.45
C TYR A 344 -23.94 18.92 7.46
N THR A 345 -23.23 18.54 8.51
CA THR A 345 -22.66 17.20 8.69
C THR A 345 -23.62 16.27 9.44
N SER A 346 -23.43 14.96 9.26
CA SER A 346 -24.24 13.92 9.89
C SER A 346 -23.94 13.79 11.39
N SER A 347 -24.95 13.43 12.19
CA SER A 347 -24.78 13.06 13.60
C SER A 347 -23.94 11.81 13.82
N SER A 348 -23.65 11.02 12.78
CA SER A 348 -22.72 9.90 12.85
C SER A 348 -21.30 10.30 13.24
N TYR A 349 -20.94 11.58 13.06
CA TYR A 349 -19.65 12.15 13.42
C TYR A 349 -19.60 12.68 14.85
N ASP A 350 -20.72 12.71 15.59
CA ASP A 350 -20.75 13.17 16.98
C ASP A 350 -20.27 12.06 17.93
N TYR A 351 -18.95 11.95 18.07
CA TYR A 351 -18.33 11.00 19.00
C TYR A 351 -16.90 11.37 19.39
N ALA A 352 -16.49 10.87 20.55
CA ALA A 352 -15.10 10.70 20.95
C ALA A 352 -14.77 9.21 21.01
N ARG A 353 -13.59 8.82 20.54
CA ARG A 353 -13.17 7.42 20.51
C ARG A 353 -11.68 7.29 20.82
N TYR A 354 -11.38 6.33 21.69
CA TYR A 354 -10.05 5.77 21.82
C TYR A 354 -10.03 4.37 21.26
N THR A 355 -9.02 4.08 20.46
CA THR A 355 -8.66 2.69 20.18
C THR A 355 -7.22 2.45 20.61
N SER A 356 -6.95 1.23 21.06
CA SER A 356 -5.60 0.79 21.37
C SER A 356 -5.38 -0.60 20.82
N SER A 357 -4.16 -0.87 20.35
CA SER A 357 -3.74 -2.21 19.99
C SER A 357 -2.40 -2.53 20.62
N LYS A 358 -2.21 -3.78 21.02
CA LYS A 358 -0.97 -4.31 21.57
C LYS A 358 -0.61 -5.58 20.80
N ASN A 359 0.57 -5.60 20.20
CA ASN A 359 1.17 -6.77 19.56
C ASN A 359 2.44 -7.14 20.31
N ILE A 360 2.44 -8.24 21.04
CA ILE A 360 3.63 -8.79 21.71
C ILE A 360 4.18 -9.91 20.84
N ARG A 361 5.51 -9.97 20.68
CA ARG A 361 6.20 -11.07 20.01
C ARG A 361 7.39 -11.55 20.82
N ASN A 362 7.50 -12.86 20.94
CA ASN A 362 8.69 -13.52 21.47
C ASN A 362 9.37 -14.29 20.34
N THR A 363 10.69 -14.15 20.23
CA THR A 363 11.49 -14.89 19.25
C THR A 363 12.62 -15.60 19.96
N TYR A 364 12.70 -16.91 19.78
CA TYR A 364 13.73 -17.77 20.32
C TYR A 364 14.55 -18.37 19.17
N ASN A 365 15.84 -18.09 19.15
CA ASN A 365 16.76 -18.64 18.17
C ASN A 365 17.83 -19.45 18.90
N GLY A 366 18.02 -20.71 18.49
CA GLY A 366 19.04 -21.58 19.08
C GLY A 366 19.66 -22.47 18.01
N TYR A 367 20.98 -22.41 17.82
CA TYR A 367 21.65 -23.22 16.79
C TYR A 367 23.10 -23.55 17.13
N LEU A 368 23.57 -24.66 16.55
CA LEU A 368 24.94 -25.11 16.56
C LEU A 368 25.55 -24.87 15.19
N THR A 369 26.80 -24.39 15.15
CA THR A 369 27.57 -24.25 13.92
C THR A 369 28.93 -24.93 14.09
N TYR A 370 29.24 -25.85 13.18
CA TYR A 370 30.56 -26.44 13.01
C TYR A 370 31.20 -25.91 11.73
N ASP A 371 32.34 -25.24 11.84
CA ASP A 371 33.08 -24.64 10.72
C ASP A 371 34.54 -25.10 10.78
N ASN A 372 34.98 -25.83 9.75
CA ASN A 372 36.35 -26.35 9.69
C ASN A 372 36.85 -26.51 8.25
N LYS A 373 38.18 -26.48 8.08
CA LYS A 373 38.86 -26.67 6.80
C LYS A 373 39.86 -27.83 6.89
N PHE A 374 39.73 -28.78 5.98
CA PHE A 374 40.56 -29.97 5.84
C PHE A 374 41.27 -29.92 4.48
N ASN A 375 42.53 -29.48 4.47
CA ASN A 375 43.28 -29.23 3.23
C ASN A 375 42.48 -28.31 2.28
N ASP A 376 42.11 -28.83 1.12
CA ASP A 376 41.34 -28.15 0.08
C ASP A 376 39.82 -28.16 0.31
N HIS A 377 39.34 -28.78 1.39
CA HIS A 377 37.91 -28.93 1.68
C HIS A 377 37.50 -28.02 2.84
N SER A 378 36.57 -27.10 2.61
CA SER A 378 35.94 -26.32 3.68
C SER A 378 34.53 -26.84 3.92
N VAL A 379 34.19 -27.14 5.17
CA VAL A 379 32.87 -27.65 5.57
C VAL A 379 32.30 -26.77 6.66
N LYS A 380 31.08 -26.28 6.45
CA LYS A 380 30.30 -25.55 7.46
C LYS A 380 28.92 -26.14 7.61
N LEU A 381 28.68 -26.77 8.76
CA LEU A 381 27.40 -27.35 9.15
C LEU A 381 26.70 -26.44 10.16
N THR A 382 25.40 -26.26 10.03
CA THR A 382 24.58 -25.54 11.00
C THR A 382 23.27 -26.28 11.20
N ALA A 383 22.84 -26.43 12.45
CA ALA A 383 21.55 -27.02 12.79
C ALA A 383 20.95 -26.31 13.99
N GLY A 384 19.65 -26.08 13.98
CA GLY A 384 19.01 -25.33 15.06
C GLY A 384 17.50 -25.22 14.95
N THR A 385 16.96 -24.33 15.76
CA THR A 385 15.54 -24.02 15.84
C THR A 385 15.31 -22.52 15.90
N ASN A 386 14.16 -22.11 15.38
CA ASN A 386 13.61 -20.77 15.51
C ASN A 386 12.13 -20.93 15.90
N ILE A 387 11.73 -20.30 16.99
CA ILE A 387 10.36 -20.35 17.51
C ILE A 387 9.89 -18.92 17.71
N GLU A 388 8.68 -18.62 17.24
CA GLU A 388 8.03 -17.33 17.46
C GLU A 388 6.61 -17.55 17.98
N ASP A 389 6.22 -16.74 18.95
CA ASP A 389 4.83 -16.56 19.33
C ASP A 389 4.48 -15.07 19.24
N ALA A 390 3.22 -14.80 18.91
CA ALA A 390 2.69 -13.45 18.88
C ALA A 390 1.26 -13.42 19.40
N GLU A 391 0.96 -12.35 20.15
CA GLU A 391 -0.35 -12.06 20.71
C GLU A 391 -0.76 -10.65 20.31
N TYR A 392 -1.96 -10.51 19.77
CA TYR A 392 -2.55 -9.25 19.36
C TYR A 392 -3.86 -9.01 20.08
N ILE A 393 -3.95 -7.88 20.78
CA ILE A 393 -5.15 -7.42 21.48
C ILE A 393 -5.50 -6.04 20.94
N TRP A 394 -6.75 -5.82 20.57
CA TRP A 394 -7.29 -4.51 20.21
C TRP A 394 -8.51 -4.20 21.05
N ILE A 395 -8.65 -2.95 21.47
CA ILE A 395 -9.78 -2.46 22.25
C ILE A 395 -10.20 -1.11 21.66
N SER A 396 -11.50 -0.88 21.58
CA SER A 396 -12.11 0.40 21.24
C SER A 396 -13.12 0.79 22.31
N ALA A 397 -13.07 2.05 22.71
CA ALA A 397 -14.06 2.71 23.54
C ALA A 397 -14.50 3.98 22.81
N ARG A 398 -15.79 4.05 22.48
CA ARG A 398 -16.42 5.19 21.82
C ARG A 398 -17.59 5.66 22.67
N ARG A 399 -17.80 6.97 22.74
CA ARG A 399 -19.05 7.53 23.27
C ARG A 399 -19.57 8.64 22.36
N ASN A 400 -20.87 8.60 22.08
CA ASN A 400 -21.55 9.59 21.25
C ASN A 400 -22.06 10.77 22.09
N GLY A 401 -22.43 11.88 21.46
CA GLY A 401 -23.01 13.03 22.17
C GLY A 401 -21.97 13.82 22.95
N VAL A 402 -20.90 14.25 22.29
CA VAL A 402 -19.79 14.99 22.90
C VAL A 402 -20.26 16.38 23.32
N TYR A 403 -19.97 16.79 24.55
CA TYR A 403 -20.38 18.10 25.08
C TYR A 403 -19.50 19.24 24.55
N ASP A 404 -18.21 18.99 24.36
CA ASP A 404 -17.20 19.94 23.85
C ASP A 404 -16.22 19.20 22.93
N PHE A 405 -16.31 19.44 21.62
CA PHE A 405 -15.45 18.78 20.61
C PHE A 405 -13.99 19.23 20.69
N ASP A 406 -13.68 20.38 21.31
CA ASP A 406 -12.29 20.85 21.47
C ASP A 406 -11.59 20.15 22.64
N LYS A 407 -12.37 19.51 23.51
CA LYS A 407 -11.89 18.66 24.62
C LYS A 407 -12.54 17.28 24.53
N GLY A 408 -12.69 16.76 23.32
CA GLY A 408 -13.46 15.55 23.06
C GLY A 408 -12.89 14.33 23.77
N GLU A 409 -13.52 13.97 24.88
CA GLU A 409 -13.15 12.82 25.70
C GLU A 409 -14.34 11.88 25.86
N VAL A 410 -14.08 10.58 26.04
CA VAL A 410 -15.15 9.60 26.29
C VAL A 410 -15.96 9.97 27.55
N ASN A 411 -15.35 10.60 28.54
CA ASN A 411 -16.03 11.08 29.75
C ASN A 411 -16.67 12.47 29.58
N LEU A 412 -16.36 13.19 28.49
CA LEU A 412 -16.97 14.47 28.12
C LEU A 412 -18.02 14.30 27.03
N ALA A 413 -18.63 13.11 26.96
CA ALA A 413 -19.77 12.80 26.12
C ALA A 413 -20.90 12.22 26.97
N GLY A 414 -22.16 12.41 26.55
CA GLY A 414 -23.35 12.05 27.32
C GLY A 414 -24.15 10.89 26.76
N GLY A 415 -23.99 10.58 25.47
CA GLY A 415 -24.78 9.58 24.76
C GLY A 415 -24.26 8.15 24.91
N ASP A 416 -24.62 7.32 23.93
CA ASP A 416 -24.34 5.87 23.93
C ASP A 416 -22.86 5.57 24.06
N GLN A 417 -22.55 4.62 24.95
CA GLN A 417 -21.21 4.09 25.15
C GLN A 417 -21.06 2.76 24.42
N LEU A 418 -20.09 2.70 23.50
CA LEU A 418 -19.81 1.55 22.66
C LEU A 418 -18.41 1.05 22.99
N ALA A 419 -18.30 -0.24 23.29
CA ALA A 419 -17.03 -0.91 23.52
C ALA A 419 -16.90 -2.13 22.62
N SER A 420 -15.71 -2.38 22.11
CA SER A 420 -15.41 -3.55 21.30
C SER A 420 -13.97 -4.00 21.56
N SER A 421 -13.71 -5.29 21.39
CA SER A 421 -12.36 -5.82 21.47
C SER A 421 -12.16 -6.98 20.50
N SER A 422 -10.91 -7.22 20.13
CA SER A 422 -10.50 -8.45 19.47
C SER A 422 -9.21 -8.96 20.09
N HIS A 423 -9.06 -10.29 20.11
CA HIS A 423 -7.89 -10.95 20.64
C HIS A 423 -7.54 -12.12 19.72
N SER A 424 -6.29 -12.18 19.27
CA SER A 424 -5.77 -13.29 18.48
C SER A 424 -4.34 -13.61 18.87
N TRP A 425 -3.92 -14.84 18.67
CA TRP A 425 -2.55 -15.28 18.90
C TRP A 425 -2.16 -16.32 17.87
N TRP A 426 -0.85 -16.47 17.66
CA TRP A 426 -0.30 -17.50 16.81
C TRP A 426 1.11 -17.89 17.24
N ALA A 427 1.53 -19.08 16.84
CA ALA A 427 2.89 -19.55 17.04
C ALA A 427 3.40 -20.25 15.77
N VAL A 428 4.70 -20.10 15.52
CA VAL A 428 5.43 -20.85 14.51
C VAL A 428 6.69 -21.43 15.16
N ALA A 429 7.03 -22.66 14.82
CA ALA A 429 8.24 -23.31 15.27
C ALA A 429 8.90 -23.99 14.09
N GLY A 430 10.21 -23.85 13.95
CA GLY A 430 10.96 -24.47 12.89
C GLY A 430 12.25 -25.09 13.36
N PHE A 431 12.61 -26.20 12.73
CA PHE A 431 13.90 -26.85 12.88
C PHE A 431 14.61 -26.85 11.53
N PHE A 432 15.85 -26.40 11.48
CA PHE A 432 16.58 -26.25 10.23
C PHE A 432 17.96 -26.88 10.32
N GLY A 433 18.44 -27.32 9.15
CA GLY A 433 19.80 -27.81 8.93
C GLY A 433 20.36 -27.21 7.64
N ARG A 434 21.65 -26.89 7.64
CA ARG A 434 22.38 -26.37 6.49
C ARG A 434 23.80 -26.93 6.46
N ALA A 435 24.21 -27.45 5.32
CA ALA A 435 25.56 -27.92 5.06
C ALA A 435 26.14 -27.15 3.87
N ASN A 436 27.25 -26.46 4.09
CA ASN A 436 28.02 -25.78 3.05
C ASN A 436 29.31 -26.56 2.87
N TYR A 437 29.67 -26.81 1.61
CA TYR A 437 30.88 -27.48 1.21
C TYR A 437 31.56 -26.68 0.10
N SER A 438 32.87 -26.49 0.24
CA SER A 438 33.70 -25.85 -0.77
C SER A 438 34.93 -26.71 -1.03
N PHE A 439 35.21 -27.00 -2.30
CA PHE A 439 36.45 -27.65 -2.72
C PHE A 439 37.34 -26.66 -3.48
N LYS A 440 38.56 -26.45 -2.98
CA LYS A 440 39.57 -25.50 -3.50
C LYS A 440 39.07 -24.07 -3.66
N ASP A 441 37.99 -23.70 -2.97
CA ASP A 441 37.29 -22.43 -3.15
C ASP A 441 36.78 -22.21 -4.59
N ARG A 442 36.57 -23.29 -5.35
CA ARG A 442 36.08 -23.29 -6.75
C ARG A 442 34.69 -23.86 -6.90
N TYR A 443 34.45 -25.03 -6.31
CA TYR A 443 33.16 -25.73 -6.38
C TYR A 443 32.46 -25.54 -5.04
N LEU A 444 31.31 -24.89 -5.08
CA LEU A 444 30.52 -24.51 -3.93
C LEU A 444 29.23 -25.33 -3.98
N LEU A 445 28.92 -26.04 -2.91
CA LEU A 445 27.69 -26.79 -2.74
C LEU A 445 27.07 -26.41 -1.40
N GLU A 446 25.78 -26.16 -1.42
CA GLU A 446 24.98 -25.93 -0.22
C GLU A 446 23.70 -26.76 -0.29
N VAL A 447 23.44 -27.50 0.78
CA VAL A 447 22.20 -28.24 0.99
C VAL A 447 21.59 -27.75 2.30
N ALA A 448 20.32 -27.38 2.26
CA ALA A 448 19.57 -26.97 3.43
C ALA A 448 18.19 -27.62 3.45
N GLY A 449 17.62 -27.71 4.64
CA GLY A 449 16.26 -28.19 4.82
C GLY A 449 15.69 -27.65 6.11
N ARG A 450 14.39 -27.37 6.10
CA ARG A 450 13.67 -26.86 7.26
C ARG A 450 12.35 -27.59 7.44
N TYR A 451 12.04 -27.97 8.67
CA TYR A 451 10.77 -28.54 9.07
C TYR A 451 10.03 -27.52 9.92
N ASP A 452 8.99 -26.90 9.35
CA ASP A 452 8.28 -25.77 9.93
C ASP A 452 6.87 -26.17 10.34
N GLY A 453 6.46 -25.70 11.52
CA GLY A 453 5.18 -25.93 12.16
C GLY A 453 4.44 -24.63 12.43
N SER A 454 3.17 -24.50 12.03
CA SER A 454 2.35 -23.31 12.29
C SER A 454 1.05 -23.63 13.03
N SER A 455 0.68 -22.79 14.00
CA SER A 455 -0.60 -22.88 14.70
C SER A 455 -1.80 -22.49 13.84
N ARG A 456 -1.57 -21.94 12.65
CA ARG A 456 -2.63 -21.54 11.70
C ARG A 456 -3.32 -22.71 11.01
N PHE A 457 -2.76 -23.91 11.10
CA PHE A 457 -3.31 -25.11 10.48
C PHE A 457 -3.83 -26.13 11.51
N GLY A 458 -4.72 -27.01 11.04
CA GLY A 458 -5.24 -28.14 11.83
C GLY A 458 -4.11 -29.09 12.24
N SER A 459 -4.27 -29.80 13.35
CA SER A 459 -3.20 -30.62 13.98
C SER A 459 -2.48 -31.59 13.04
N SER A 460 -3.19 -32.15 12.04
CA SER A 460 -2.64 -33.08 11.04
C SER A 460 -1.84 -32.41 9.90
N LYS A 461 -1.92 -31.08 9.75
CA LYS A 461 -1.32 -30.29 8.65
C LYS A 461 -0.40 -29.17 9.14
N ARG A 462 -0.12 -29.10 10.45
CA ARG A 462 0.72 -28.03 11.02
C ARG A 462 2.13 -28.01 10.50
N TRP A 463 2.70 -29.18 10.21
CA TRP A 463 4.12 -29.33 9.90
C TRP A 463 4.36 -29.72 8.45
N ASP A 464 5.37 -29.12 7.83
CA ASP A 464 5.81 -29.46 6.48
C ASP A 464 7.33 -29.26 6.31
N PHE A 465 7.91 -29.93 5.31
CA PHE A 465 9.35 -29.93 5.05
C PHE A 465 9.70 -29.18 3.76
N PHE A 466 10.66 -28.27 3.89
CA PHE A 466 11.07 -27.33 2.85
C PHE A 466 12.56 -27.49 2.53
N PRO A 467 12.92 -28.22 1.46
CA PRO A 467 14.32 -28.42 1.05
C PRO A 467 14.86 -27.25 0.22
N SER A 468 16.18 -27.09 0.23
CA SER A 468 16.90 -26.22 -0.70
C SER A 468 18.29 -26.74 -1.06
N LEU A 469 18.69 -26.44 -2.29
CA LEU A 469 19.96 -26.80 -2.90
C LEU A 469 20.53 -25.59 -3.64
N SER A 470 21.83 -25.34 -3.50
CA SER A 470 22.56 -24.34 -4.25
C SER A 470 23.92 -24.89 -4.68
N ALA A 471 24.29 -24.64 -5.93
CA ALA A 471 25.57 -25.01 -6.48
C ALA A 471 26.19 -23.81 -7.22
N GLY A 472 27.50 -23.64 -7.07
CA GLY A 472 28.24 -22.57 -7.72
C GLY A 472 29.62 -23.03 -8.17
N TRP A 473 30.06 -22.54 -9.32
CA TRP A 473 31.38 -22.84 -9.88
C TRP A 473 32.10 -21.55 -10.26
N ARG A 474 33.22 -21.28 -9.59
CA ARG A 474 34.13 -20.18 -9.92
C ARG A 474 35.08 -20.59 -11.03
N ILE A 475 34.60 -20.50 -12.27
CA ILE A 475 35.32 -20.84 -13.49
C ILE A 475 36.65 -20.07 -13.60
N SER A 476 36.69 -18.81 -13.16
CA SER A 476 37.92 -17.99 -13.20
C SER A 476 39.08 -18.55 -12.35
N GLU A 477 38.82 -19.44 -11.39
CA GLU A 477 39.87 -20.09 -10.61
C GLU A 477 40.44 -21.35 -11.26
N GLU A 478 39.94 -21.74 -12.43
CA GLU A 478 40.45 -22.90 -13.15
C GLU A 478 41.77 -22.59 -13.87
N PRO A 479 42.69 -23.59 -14.01
CA PRO A 479 43.95 -23.39 -14.69
C PRO A 479 43.80 -22.88 -16.13
N PHE A 480 42.78 -23.34 -16.85
CA PHE A 480 42.53 -22.95 -18.24
C PHE A 480 42.06 -21.50 -18.40
N MET A 481 41.51 -20.88 -17.34
CA MET A 481 41.08 -19.47 -17.37
C MET A 481 42.18 -18.49 -16.95
N GLN A 482 43.32 -18.97 -16.43
CA GLN A 482 44.37 -18.08 -15.92
C GLN A 482 44.93 -17.14 -17.00
N SER A 483 44.99 -17.59 -18.27
CA SER A 483 45.40 -16.76 -19.41
C SER A 483 44.43 -15.61 -19.69
N LEU A 484 43.15 -15.77 -19.35
CA LEU A 484 42.09 -14.79 -19.60
C LEU A 484 41.86 -13.84 -18.41
N LYS A 485 42.52 -14.03 -17.26
CA LYS A 485 42.30 -13.22 -16.04
C LYS A 485 42.47 -11.70 -16.22
N ARG A 486 43.29 -11.29 -17.18
CA ARG A 486 43.47 -9.86 -17.53
C ARG A 486 42.21 -9.23 -18.10
N THR A 487 41.46 -9.99 -18.88
CA THR A 487 40.20 -9.54 -19.51
C THR A 487 39.01 -9.91 -18.64
N ILE A 488 38.93 -11.17 -18.19
CA ILE A 488 37.88 -11.72 -17.33
C ILE A 488 38.45 -11.97 -15.94
N SER A 489 38.33 -10.97 -15.08
CA SER A 489 38.88 -10.97 -13.72
C SER A 489 38.18 -11.96 -12.80
N SER A 490 36.86 -12.12 -12.97
CA SER A 490 36.08 -13.14 -12.27
C SER A 490 34.97 -13.68 -13.16
N LEU A 491 34.69 -14.97 -13.02
CA LEU A 491 33.54 -15.62 -13.63
C LEU A 491 33.05 -16.71 -12.69
N LYS A 492 31.80 -16.59 -12.26
CA LYS A 492 31.09 -17.56 -11.44
C LYS A 492 29.75 -17.85 -12.08
N VAL A 493 29.42 -19.12 -12.24
CA VAL A 493 28.06 -19.57 -12.57
C VAL A 493 27.42 -20.17 -11.33
N ARG A 494 26.11 -19.97 -11.14
CA ARG A 494 25.36 -20.46 -10.00
C ARG A 494 23.98 -20.95 -10.41
N GLY A 495 23.50 -21.97 -9.72
CA GLY A 495 22.15 -22.47 -9.83
C GLY A 495 21.60 -22.78 -8.44
N THR A 496 20.38 -22.35 -8.18
CA THR A 496 19.71 -22.61 -6.90
C THR A 496 18.30 -23.13 -7.13
N TRP A 497 17.89 -24.06 -6.29
CA TRP A 497 16.53 -24.55 -6.22
C TRP A 497 16.10 -24.61 -4.75
N GLY A 498 14.89 -24.21 -4.45
CA GLY A 498 14.37 -24.34 -3.10
C GLY A 498 12.87 -24.23 -3.03
N SER A 499 12.32 -24.85 -2.00
CA SER A 499 10.93 -24.77 -1.61
C SER A 499 10.82 -23.99 -0.30
N VAL A 500 9.82 -23.12 -0.18
CA VAL A 500 9.51 -22.38 1.04
C VAL A 500 8.00 -22.38 1.26
N GLY A 501 7.56 -22.72 2.47
CA GLY A 501 6.15 -22.64 2.84
C GLY A 501 5.69 -21.19 3.02
N ASN A 502 4.42 -20.92 2.82
CA ASN A 502 3.75 -19.69 3.19
C ASN A 502 2.57 -20.03 4.11
N GLN A 503 2.54 -19.40 5.29
CA GLN A 503 1.49 -19.58 6.29
C GLN A 503 0.48 -18.42 6.33
N ASP A 504 0.49 -17.51 5.35
CA ASP A 504 -0.40 -16.35 5.35
C ASP A 504 -1.85 -16.74 5.01
N VAL A 505 -2.47 -17.49 5.92
CA VAL A 505 -3.87 -17.86 5.93
C VAL A 505 -4.55 -17.19 7.12
N PRO A 506 -5.84 -16.81 7.01
CA PRO A 506 -6.55 -16.19 8.14
C PRO A 506 -6.51 -17.11 9.36
N LEU A 507 -6.31 -16.52 10.54
CA LEU A 507 -6.28 -17.28 11.79
C LEU A 507 -7.59 -18.05 12.00
N ASN A 508 -7.47 -19.26 12.55
CA ASN A 508 -8.59 -20.15 12.84
C ASN A 508 -9.42 -20.61 11.61
N SER A 509 -8.91 -20.47 10.38
CA SER A 509 -9.64 -20.92 9.16
C SER A 509 -9.98 -22.42 9.11
N PHE A 510 -9.35 -23.24 9.95
CA PHE A 510 -9.65 -24.67 10.10
C PHE A 510 -10.67 -24.98 11.21
N ILE A 511 -11.13 -23.96 11.94
CA ILE A 511 -12.08 -24.07 13.05
C ILE A 511 -13.42 -23.51 12.59
N SER A 512 -14.47 -24.32 12.69
CA SER A 512 -15.83 -23.84 12.47
C SER A 512 -16.26 -22.95 13.63
N THR A 513 -16.69 -21.72 13.33
CA THR A 513 -17.05 -20.71 14.34
C THR A 513 -18.51 -20.29 14.22
N LEU A 514 -19.08 -19.85 15.35
CA LEU A 514 -20.38 -19.20 15.41
C LEU A 514 -20.15 -17.73 15.74
N THR A 515 -20.76 -16.83 14.97
CA THR A 515 -20.60 -15.38 15.19
C THR A 515 -21.85 -14.82 15.88
N PRO A 516 -21.73 -14.28 17.11
CA PRO A 516 -22.81 -13.56 17.72
C PRO A 516 -23.00 -12.21 17.02
N PHE A 517 -24.24 -11.87 16.72
CA PHE A 517 -24.62 -10.58 16.18
C PHE A 517 -25.28 -9.76 17.29
N THR A 518 -24.72 -8.58 17.55
CA THR A 518 -25.31 -7.58 18.45
C THR A 518 -25.92 -6.49 17.56
N PRO A 519 -27.25 -6.33 17.52
CA PRO A 519 -27.88 -5.35 16.66
C PRO A 519 -27.40 -3.93 16.96
N SER A 520 -26.84 -3.25 15.96
CA SER A 520 -26.54 -1.81 16.03
C SER A 520 -27.40 -1.07 15.00
N GLY A 521 -28.60 -0.69 15.41
CA GLY A 521 -29.36 0.43 14.84
C GLY A 521 -30.04 0.29 13.46
N ALA A 522 -29.66 -0.63 12.56
CA ALA A 522 -30.36 -0.75 11.27
C ALA A 522 -30.22 -2.15 10.62
N GLY A 523 -31.38 -2.80 10.39
CA GLY A 523 -31.50 -4.03 9.60
C GLY A 523 -31.39 -5.35 10.40
N ASN A 524 -32.37 -6.23 10.18
CA ASN A 524 -32.46 -7.63 10.66
C ASN A 524 -32.12 -7.84 12.14
N TYR A 525 -33.12 -7.76 13.02
CA TYR A 525 -32.93 -8.02 14.43
C TYR A 525 -34.16 -8.64 15.07
N TRP A 526 -33.92 -9.44 16.11
CA TRP A 526 -34.95 -9.95 16.99
C TRP A 526 -35.18 -8.96 18.13
N LEU A 527 -36.43 -8.53 18.30
CA LEU A 527 -36.85 -7.77 19.46
C LEU A 527 -37.56 -8.74 20.42
N ILE A 528 -37.07 -8.83 21.64
CA ILE A 528 -37.80 -9.49 22.73
C ILE A 528 -38.12 -8.43 23.77
N ASN A 529 -39.41 -8.22 24.03
CA ASN A 529 -39.92 -7.18 24.93
C ASN A 529 -39.42 -5.77 24.60
N GLY A 530 -39.32 -5.43 23.31
CA GLY A 530 -38.86 -4.12 22.84
C GLY A 530 -37.34 -3.90 22.93
N ASN A 531 -36.57 -4.90 23.38
CA ASN A 531 -35.12 -4.84 23.44
C ASN A 531 -34.48 -5.65 22.32
N PHE A 532 -33.39 -5.13 21.75
CA PHE A 532 -32.52 -5.90 20.89
C PHE A 532 -31.91 -7.05 21.67
N VAL A 533 -32.10 -8.27 21.20
CA VAL A 533 -31.42 -9.44 21.76
C VAL A 533 -30.29 -9.88 20.85
N PRO A 534 -29.09 -10.15 21.39
CA PRO A 534 -28.05 -10.82 20.63
C PRO A 534 -28.56 -12.19 20.13
N TYR A 535 -28.22 -12.53 18.91
CA TYR A 535 -28.53 -13.83 18.32
C TYR A 535 -27.36 -14.30 17.45
N ILE A 536 -27.36 -15.56 17.06
CA ILE A 536 -26.39 -16.08 16.10
C ILE A 536 -26.92 -15.82 14.69
N SER A 537 -26.27 -14.91 13.96
CA SER A 537 -26.77 -14.45 12.65
C SER A 537 -26.44 -15.36 11.48
N ALA A 538 -25.52 -16.31 11.65
CA ALA A 538 -25.12 -17.25 10.61
C ALA A 538 -24.94 -18.66 11.17
N GLY A 539 -25.20 -19.67 10.33
CA GLY A 539 -24.81 -21.05 10.62
C GLY A 539 -23.29 -21.21 10.77
N PRO A 540 -22.81 -22.35 11.28
CA PRO A 540 -21.39 -22.60 11.46
C PRO A 540 -20.61 -22.40 10.16
N THR A 541 -19.47 -21.71 10.22
CA THR A 541 -18.65 -21.51 9.02
C THR A 541 -18.19 -22.87 8.46
N LEU A 542 -18.30 -23.06 7.15
CA LEU A 542 -17.69 -24.22 6.49
C LEU A 542 -16.16 -24.04 6.53
N VAL A 543 -15.46 -25.14 6.80
CA VAL A 543 -13.99 -25.18 6.86
C VAL A 543 -13.48 -26.40 6.11
N ASP A 544 -12.30 -26.28 5.51
CA ASP A 544 -11.59 -27.43 4.92
C ASP A 544 -10.62 -28.01 5.96
N PRO A 545 -10.84 -29.24 6.47
CA PRO A 545 -9.94 -29.86 7.44
C PRO A 545 -8.57 -30.22 6.83
N THR A 546 -8.44 -30.18 5.50
CA THR A 546 -7.19 -30.45 4.77
C THR A 546 -6.34 -29.20 4.51
N LEU A 547 -6.81 -28.02 4.96
CA LEU A 547 -6.09 -26.75 4.84
C LEU A 547 -4.64 -26.88 5.33
N THR A 548 -3.71 -26.52 4.45
CA THR A 548 -2.27 -26.68 4.63
C THR A 548 -1.52 -25.47 4.04
N TRP A 549 -0.20 -25.51 4.13
CA TRP A 549 0.71 -24.51 3.58
C TRP A 549 0.50 -24.25 2.09
N GLU A 550 0.64 -22.99 1.69
CA GLU A 550 0.98 -22.64 0.31
C GLU A 550 2.49 -22.89 0.12
N THR A 551 2.92 -23.41 -1.02
CA THR A 551 4.32 -23.81 -1.25
C THR A 551 4.92 -23.06 -2.42
N VAL A 552 6.01 -22.34 -2.20
CA VAL A 552 6.71 -21.60 -3.25
C VAL A 552 7.99 -22.32 -3.63
N ASN A 553 8.06 -22.82 -4.86
CA ASN A 553 9.27 -23.40 -5.43
C ASN A 553 9.95 -22.39 -6.37
N THR A 554 11.23 -22.14 -6.16
CA THR A 554 12.00 -21.22 -7.02
C THR A 554 13.21 -21.94 -7.59
N LEU A 555 13.37 -21.88 -8.91
CA LEU A 555 14.60 -22.20 -9.63
C LEU A 555 15.23 -20.88 -10.08
N ASN A 556 16.49 -20.65 -9.73
CA ASN A 556 17.27 -19.51 -10.22
C ASN A 556 18.55 -20.03 -10.87
N LEU A 557 18.86 -19.54 -12.07
CA LEU A 557 20.12 -19.74 -12.76
C LEU A 557 20.75 -18.37 -13.05
N GLY A 558 22.01 -18.20 -12.67
CA GLY A 558 22.68 -16.92 -12.84
C GLY A 558 24.18 -17.02 -13.02
N PHE A 559 24.78 -15.92 -13.43
CA PHE A 559 26.23 -15.77 -13.46
C PHE A 559 26.66 -14.39 -12.99
N ASP A 560 27.86 -14.35 -12.42
CA ASP A 560 28.53 -13.14 -11.97
C ASP A 560 29.87 -13.07 -12.71
N SER A 561 30.11 -11.98 -13.45
CA SER A 561 31.37 -11.77 -14.17
C SER A 561 31.94 -10.39 -13.94
N GLY A 562 33.26 -10.32 -13.75
CA GLY A 562 34.03 -9.09 -13.60
C GLY A 562 35.08 -9.03 -14.70
N PHE A 563 35.23 -7.86 -15.31
CA PHE A 563 36.15 -7.61 -16.42
C PHE A 563 37.14 -6.49 -16.09
N PHE A 564 38.33 -6.55 -16.71
CA PHE A 564 39.35 -5.50 -16.66
C PHE A 564 39.73 -5.06 -15.23
N ASN A 565 40.04 -6.02 -14.36
CA ASN A 565 40.27 -5.87 -12.92
C ASN A 565 39.01 -5.41 -12.16
N ASN A 566 37.86 -6.03 -12.46
CA ASN A 566 36.54 -5.74 -11.88
C ASN A 566 36.08 -4.29 -12.08
N LYS A 567 36.62 -3.61 -13.11
CA LYS A 567 36.16 -2.28 -13.51
C LYS A 567 34.76 -2.35 -14.10
N LEU A 568 34.43 -3.41 -14.83
CA LEU A 568 33.09 -3.67 -15.33
C LEU A 568 32.60 -4.97 -14.69
N ASN A 569 31.46 -4.94 -14.00
CA ASN A 569 30.83 -6.13 -13.44
C ASN A 569 29.45 -6.31 -14.07
N VAL A 570 29.11 -7.57 -14.33
CA VAL A 570 27.83 -7.98 -14.90
C VAL A 570 27.31 -9.13 -14.05
N THR A 571 26.10 -8.97 -13.52
CA THR A 571 25.35 -10.02 -12.85
C THR A 571 24.05 -10.25 -13.60
N PHE A 572 23.77 -11.51 -13.91
CA PHE A 572 22.56 -11.92 -14.61
C PHE A 572 21.88 -13.05 -13.85
N ASP A 573 20.57 -12.96 -13.76
CA ASP A 573 19.70 -13.97 -13.15
C ASP A 573 18.51 -14.24 -14.07
N TRP A 574 18.23 -15.52 -14.29
CA TRP A 574 16.94 -15.99 -14.79
C TRP A 574 16.29 -16.82 -13.68
N TYR A 575 15.00 -16.57 -13.43
CA TYR A 575 14.27 -17.30 -12.41
C TYR A 575 12.91 -17.79 -12.90
N ASN A 576 12.50 -18.95 -12.38
CA ASN A 576 11.15 -19.48 -12.47
C ASN A 576 10.65 -19.81 -11.06
N ARG A 577 9.61 -19.09 -10.64
CA ARG A 577 8.98 -19.20 -9.34
C ARG A 577 7.56 -19.74 -9.52
N LYS A 578 7.25 -20.86 -8.88
CA LYS A 578 5.93 -21.49 -8.88
C LYS A 578 5.36 -21.52 -7.47
N THR A 579 4.21 -20.90 -7.28
CA THR A 579 3.42 -20.98 -6.05
C THR A 579 2.36 -22.04 -6.25
N PHE A 580 2.38 -23.08 -5.41
CA PHE A 580 1.42 -24.16 -5.38
C PHE A 580 0.52 -24.03 -4.15
N ASN A 581 -0.66 -24.66 -4.20
CA ASN A 581 -1.56 -24.76 -3.06
C ASN A 581 -2.01 -23.39 -2.52
N MET A 582 -2.09 -22.37 -3.38
CA MET A 582 -2.59 -21.05 -2.99
C MET A 582 -4.02 -21.17 -2.50
N LEU A 583 -4.32 -20.42 -1.44
CA LEU A 583 -5.64 -20.41 -0.84
C LEU A 583 -6.64 -19.72 -1.78
N ALA A 584 -7.48 -20.51 -2.45
CA ALA A 584 -8.47 -20.06 -3.41
C ALA A 584 -9.88 -20.36 -2.87
N PRO A 585 -10.93 -19.63 -3.32
CA PRO A 585 -12.32 -20.06 -3.13
C PRO A 585 -12.46 -21.50 -3.65
N GLY A 586 -13.09 -22.38 -2.86
CA GLY A 586 -13.44 -23.71 -3.35
C GLY A 586 -14.49 -23.67 -4.46
N GLU A 587 -14.80 -24.83 -5.03
CA GLU A 587 -15.95 -24.98 -5.93
C GLU A 587 -17.23 -24.48 -5.25
N THR A 588 -18.10 -23.81 -6.02
CA THR A 588 -19.36 -23.26 -5.52
C THR A 588 -20.22 -24.37 -4.93
N VAL A 589 -20.59 -24.23 -3.66
CA VAL A 589 -21.57 -25.11 -3.02
C VAL A 589 -22.99 -24.71 -3.43
N PRO A 590 -23.95 -25.64 -3.52
CA PRO A 590 -25.34 -25.32 -3.83
C PRO A 590 -25.90 -24.25 -2.89
N SER A 591 -26.70 -23.31 -3.42
CA SER A 591 -27.31 -22.23 -2.62
C SER A 591 -28.21 -22.75 -1.49
N THR A 592 -28.72 -23.98 -1.61
CA THR A 592 -29.47 -24.69 -0.56
C THR A 592 -28.68 -24.92 0.73
N VAL A 593 -27.34 -24.89 0.67
CA VAL A 593 -26.47 -24.97 1.87
C VAL A 593 -26.56 -23.67 2.69
N GLY A 594 -26.90 -22.53 2.07
CA GLY A 594 -27.09 -21.25 2.76
C GLY A 594 -25.82 -20.66 3.39
N ILE A 595 -24.65 -21.24 3.14
CA ILE A 595 -23.35 -20.85 3.70
C ILE A 595 -22.34 -20.83 2.55
N SER A 596 -21.44 -19.83 2.54
CA SER A 596 -20.38 -19.72 1.53
C SER A 596 -19.40 -20.90 1.58
N ALA A 597 -18.90 -21.32 0.41
CA ALA A 597 -17.89 -22.37 0.32
C ALA A 597 -16.61 -21.98 1.09
N PRO A 598 -15.94 -22.95 1.76
CA PRO A 598 -14.67 -22.69 2.40
C PRO A 598 -13.59 -22.41 1.35
N LYS A 599 -12.56 -21.66 1.73
CA LYS A 599 -11.34 -21.58 0.93
C LYS A 599 -10.55 -22.89 1.04
N ARG A 600 -9.90 -23.30 -0.05
CA ARG A 600 -9.10 -24.54 -0.16
C ARG A 600 -7.76 -24.27 -0.84
N ASN A 601 -6.78 -25.14 -0.60
CA ASN A 601 -5.49 -25.10 -1.28
C ASN A 601 -5.63 -25.64 -2.72
N PHE A 602 -5.87 -24.75 -3.69
CA PHE A 602 -6.11 -25.16 -5.09
C PHE A 602 -5.46 -24.25 -6.13
N GLY A 603 -5.21 -22.97 -5.81
CA GLY A 603 -4.64 -22.04 -6.78
C GLY A 603 -3.15 -22.29 -7.06
N GLU A 604 -2.71 -22.01 -8.28
CA GLU A 604 -1.30 -22.04 -8.67
C GLU A 604 -0.93 -20.81 -9.50
N LEU A 605 0.25 -20.25 -9.23
CA LEU A 605 0.84 -19.13 -9.97
C LEU A 605 2.24 -19.50 -10.46
N GLU A 606 2.61 -19.08 -11.67
CA GLU A 606 3.98 -19.14 -12.17
C GLU A 606 4.46 -17.73 -12.52
N THR A 607 5.64 -17.35 -12.00
CA THR A 607 6.35 -16.13 -12.37
C THR A 607 7.69 -16.48 -12.99
N LYS A 608 7.93 -16.02 -14.21
CA LYS A 608 9.22 -16.12 -14.89
C LYS A 608 9.78 -14.72 -15.09
N GLY A 609 11.09 -14.55 -14.90
CA GLY A 609 11.71 -13.25 -15.09
C GLY A 609 13.21 -13.32 -15.30
N VAL A 610 13.76 -12.17 -15.68
CA VAL A 610 15.18 -11.91 -15.86
C VAL A 610 15.59 -10.65 -15.09
N GLU A 611 16.76 -10.69 -14.48
CA GLU A 611 17.42 -9.53 -13.88
C GLU A 611 18.83 -9.41 -14.46
N LEU A 612 19.22 -8.19 -14.84
CA LEU A 612 20.55 -7.85 -15.32
C LEU A 612 21.04 -6.60 -14.59
N GLU A 613 22.18 -6.72 -13.92
CA GLU A 613 22.90 -5.59 -13.33
C GLU A 613 24.23 -5.41 -14.05
N ILE A 614 24.53 -4.17 -14.43
CA ILE A 614 25.83 -3.78 -14.99
C ILE A 614 26.37 -2.64 -14.14
N SER A 615 27.60 -2.77 -13.65
CA SER A 615 28.29 -1.69 -12.94
C SER A 615 29.68 -1.44 -13.51
N TYR A 616 30.03 -0.16 -13.62
CA TYR A 616 31.34 0.31 -14.03
C TYR A 616 31.96 1.18 -12.94
N ASN A 617 33.14 0.80 -12.47
CA ASN A 617 33.91 1.49 -11.43
C ASN A 617 35.31 1.78 -11.94
N HIS A 618 35.72 3.05 -11.92
CA HIS A 618 37.06 3.45 -12.31
C HIS A 618 37.61 4.59 -11.44
N ILE A 619 38.86 4.43 -11.03
CA ILE A 619 39.68 5.48 -10.41
C ILE A 619 40.69 5.92 -11.45
N PHE A 620 40.60 7.18 -11.88
CA PHE A 620 41.54 7.81 -12.81
C PHE A 620 42.82 8.21 -12.06
N ASP A 621 43.92 8.37 -12.79
CA ASP A 621 45.25 8.68 -12.20
C ASP A 621 45.27 10.02 -11.44
N ASN A 622 44.37 10.94 -11.77
CA ASN A 622 44.18 12.20 -11.06
C ASN A 622 43.39 12.06 -9.74
N GLY A 623 43.00 10.84 -9.36
CA GLY A 623 42.22 10.54 -8.16
C GLY A 623 40.70 10.64 -8.33
N LEU A 624 40.20 11.05 -9.50
CA LEU A 624 38.76 11.06 -9.79
C LEU A 624 38.21 9.63 -9.73
N ARG A 625 37.11 9.44 -9.00
CA ARG A 625 36.41 8.16 -8.91
C ARG A 625 35.06 8.28 -9.60
N VAL A 626 34.83 7.42 -10.59
CA VAL A 626 33.54 7.31 -11.28
C VAL A 626 32.98 5.91 -11.01
N SER A 627 31.73 5.88 -10.53
CA SER A 627 30.94 4.67 -10.37
C SER A 627 29.60 4.89 -11.07
N VAL A 628 29.27 4.02 -12.00
CA VAL A 628 27.98 4.01 -12.71
C VAL A 628 27.41 2.61 -12.57
N SER A 629 26.14 2.49 -12.19
CA SER A 629 25.44 1.21 -12.19
C SER A 629 24.07 1.36 -12.85
N GLY A 630 23.62 0.29 -13.49
CA GLY A 630 22.31 0.17 -14.09
C GLY A 630 21.74 -1.22 -13.84
N GLN A 631 20.44 -1.28 -13.64
CA GLN A 631 19.71 -2.53 -13.45
C GLN A 631 18.52 -2.59 -14.42
N PHE A 632 18.26 -3.79 -14.94
CA PHE A 632 17.11 -4.10 -15.77
C PHE A 632 16.42 -5.33 -15.17
N THR A 633 15.09 -5.27 -15.05
CA THR A 633 14.26 -6.36 -14.55
C THR A 633 13.02 -6.45 -15.41
N ASP A 634 12.68 -7.67 -15.83
CA ASP A 634 11.45 -7.96 -16.55
C ASP A 634 10.89 -9.30 -16.06
N TYR A 635 9.57 -9.37 -15.90
CA TYR A 635 8.91 -10.57 -15.41
C TYR A 635 7.46 -10.65 -15.84
N LYS A 636 6.95 -11.88 -15.88
CA LYS A 636 5.56 -12.20 -16.19
C LYS A 636 5.02 -13.21 -15.20
N THR A 637 3.83 -12.93 -14.65
CA THR A 637 3.12 -13.84 -13.75
C THR A 637 1.82 -14.31 -14.38
N VAL A 638 1.60 -15.63 -14.38
CA VAL A 638 0.42 -16.29 -14.94
C VAL A 638 -0.21 -17.22 -13.91
N VAL A 639 -1.53 -17.25 -13.85
CA VAL A 639 -2.29 -18.25 -13.09
C VAL A 639 -2.27 -19.57 -13.84
N THR A 640 -1.63 -20.61 -13.30
CA THR A 640 -1.52 -21.91 -13.97
C THR A 640 -2.60 -22.90 -13.58
N LYS A 641 -3.29 -22.66 -12.46
CA LYS A 641 -4.42 -23.48 -12.01
C LYS A 641 -5.30 -22.68 -11.07
N TYR A 642 -6.61 -22.73 -11.26
CA TYR A 642 -7.57 -22.07 -10.37
C TYR A 642 -8.96 -22.65 -10.53
N ALA A 643 -9.76 -22.67 -9.47
CA ALA A 643 -11.13 -23.17 -9.54
C ALA A 643 -11.94 -22.16 -10.37
N SER A 644 -12.16 -22.49 -11.64
CA SER A 644 -12.74 -21.58 -12.64
C SER A 644 -13.91 -22.27 -13.32
N ALA A 645 -14.90 -21.48 -13.74
CA ALA A 645 -15.88 -21.95 -14.70
C ALA A 645 -15.19 -22.31 -16.03
N SER A 646 -15.86 -23.08 -16.89
CA SER A 646 -15.38 -23.37 -18.25
C SER A 646 -15.11 -22.11 -19.06
N ASP A 647 -15.88 -21.04 -18.78
CA ASP A 647 -15.69 -19.70 -19.31
C ASP A 647 -15.84 -18.69 -18.17
N PRO A 648 -14.71 -18.27 -17.54
CA PRO A 648 -14.71 -17.39 -16.38
C PRO A 648 -15.02 -15.94 -16.78
N LYS A 649 -15.46 -15.11 -15.82
CA LYS A 649 -15.69 -13.69 -16.12
C LYS A 649 -14.35 -12.98 -16.34
N ASN A 650 -14.30 -12.08 -17.32
CA ASN A 650 -13.12 -11.25 -17.58
C ASN A 650 -12.76 -10.32 -16.39
N SER A 651 -13.72 -10.05 -15.50
CA SER A 651 -13.57 -9.28 -14.25
C SER A 651 -13.17 -10.11 -13.04
N ASP A 652 -13.17 -11.45 -13.14
CA ASP A 652 -12.79 -12.31 -12.02
C ASP A 652 -11.33 -12.06 -11.63
N THR A 653 -11.01 -12.15 -10.34
CA THR A 653 -9.65 -11.87 -9.87
C THR A 653 -8.63 -12.84 -10.49
N TYR A 654 -8.97 -14.13 -10.56
CA TYR A 654 -8.12 -15.18 -11.11
C TYR A 654 -8.94 -16.17 -11.96
N TRP A 655 -8.32 -16.68 -13.02
CA TRP A 655 -8.74 -17.86 -13.78
C TRP A 655 -7.52 -18.50 -14.42
N GLU A 656 -7.61 -19.77 -14.82
CA GLU A 656 -6.50 -20.47 -15.45
C GLU A 656 -6.07 -19.81 -16.77
N GLY A 657 -4.77 -19.50 -16.91
CA GLY A 657 -4.19 -18.80 -18.04
C GLY A 657 -4.14 -17.27 -17.90
N LYS A 658 -4.76 -16.69 -16.86
CA LYS A 658 -4.74 -15.23 -16.66
C LYS A 658 -3.33 -14.70 -16.40
N GLU A 659 -2.95 -13.65 -17.11
CA GLU A 659 -1.77 -12.85 -16.79
C GLU A 659 -2.11 -11.81 -15.70
N LEU A 660 -1.33 -11.77 -14.61
CA LEU A 660 -1.61 -10.82 -13.54
C LEU A 660 -1.35 -9.38 -14.02
N GLY A 661 -2.27 -8.47 -13.66
CA GLY A 661 -2.25 -7.10 -14.16
C GLY A 661 -2.89 -6.93 -15.54
N GLN A 662 -3.38 -8.01 -16.18
CA GLN A 662 -4.20 -7.91 -17.38
C GLN A 662 -5.47 -7.10 -17.10
N ILE A 663 -5.74 -6.10 -17.95
CA ILE A 663 -6.92 -5.25 -17.91
C ILE A 663 -7.78 -5.58 -19.12
N TRP A 664 -9.09 -5.71 -18.90
CA TRP A 664 -10.10 -5.87 -19.95
C TRP A 664 -10.92 -4.60 -20.09
N GLY A 665 -11.27 -4.29 -21.32
CA GLY A 665 -12.06 -3.12 -21.69
C GLY A 665 -12.07 -2.95 -23.19
N TYR A 666 -12.87 -1.99 -23.67
CA TYR A 666 -12.98 -1.71 -25.09
C TYR A 666 -11.68 -1.16 -25.67
N LYS A 667 -11.34 -1.61 -26.89
CA LYS A 667 -10.27 -1.02 -27.68
C LYS A 667 -10.83 0.14 -28.51
N THR A 668 -10.28 1.34 -28.31
CA THR A 668 -10.72 2.53 -29.04
C THR A 668 -10.15 2.56 -30.47
N ASP A 669 -10.96 2.96 -31.44
CA ASP A 669 -10.59 3.27 -32.83
C ASP A 669 -10.59 4.79 -33.07
N GLY A 670 -10.20 5.56 -32.05
CA GLY A 670 -10.23 7.02 -32.06
C GLY A 670 -11.60 7.61 -31.72
N LEU A 671 -11.89 8.78 -32.26
CA LEU A 671 -13.18 9.45 -32.14
C LEU A 671 -13.93 9.34 -33.46
N TYR A 672 -15.26 9.21 -33.37
CA TYR A 672 -16.12 9.29 -34.53
C TYR A 672 -15.93 10.60 -35.30
N GLN A 673 -15.84 10.53 -36.62
CA GLN A 673 -15.77 11.66 -37.54
C GLN A 673 -17.13 11.92 -38.19
N LYS A 674 -17.31 13.08 -38.84
CA LYS A 674 -18.57 13.40 -39.54
C LYS A 674 -18.90 12.38 -40.63
N ASP A 675 -17.89 11.90 -41.34
CA ASP A 675 -18.03 10.95 -42.46
C ASP A 675 -18.38 9.53 -41.98
N ASP A 676 -18.30 9.25 -40.67
CA ASP A 676 -18.74 7.98 -40.10
C ASP A 676 -20.28 7.88 -40.01
N PHE A 677 -21.02 8.94 -40.35
CA PHE A 677 -22.47 9.01 -40.27
C PHE A 677 -23.12 9.36 -41.61
N ILE A 678 -24.38 8.93 -41.78
CA ILE A 678 -25.22 9.33 -42.90
C ILE A 678 -26.03 10.56 -42.50
N TRP A 679 -25.97 11.61 -43.32
CA TRP A 679 -26.63 12.88 -43.07
C TRP A 679 -27.85 13.07 -43.98
N GLU A 680 -28.95 13.56 -43.41
CA GLU A 680 -30.15 14.02 -44.12
C GLU A 680 -30.29 15.53 -43.90
N GLY A 681 -29.69 16.32 -44.80
CA GLY A 681 -29.49 17.76 -44.60
C GLY A 681 -28.46 17.99 -43.48
N ASP A 682 -28.78 18.85 -42.52
CA ASP A 682 -27.90 19.20 -41.39
C ASP A 682 -28.05 18.27 -40.18
N LYS A 683 -28.83 17.19 -40.30
CA LYS A 683 -29.08 16.22 -39.22
C LYS A 683 -28.53 14.85 -39.57
N ILE A 684 -27.98 14.17 -38.58
CA ILE A 684 -27.62 12.75 -38.71
C ILE A 684 -28.93 11.97 -38.86
N LYS A 685 -29.04 11.17 -39.93
CA LYS A 685 -30.16 10.25 -40.13
C LYS A 685 -30.29 9.36 -38.92
N GLN A 686 -31.50 9.12 -38.43
CA GLN A 686 -31.74 8.20 -37.33
C GLN A 686 -32.44 6.93 -37.82
N THR A 687 -32.03 5.79 -37.27
CA THR A 687 -32.66 4.50 -37.50
C THR A 687 -33.34 4.04 -36.22
N ILE A 688 -34.60 3.63 -36.32
CA ILE A 688 -35.34 3.00 -35.21
C ILE A 688 -35.08 1.50 -35.29
N LEU A 689 -34.60 0.94 -34.18
CA LEU A 689 -34.35 -0.49 -34.00
C LEU A 689 -35.65 -1.21 -33.63
N GLU A 690 -35.69 -2.54 -33.79
CA GLU A 690 -36.87 -3.35 -33.50
C GLU A 690 -37.35 -3.25 -32.05
N ASN A 691 -36.43 -2.99 -31.10
CA ASN A 691 -36.74 -2.76 -29.69
C ASN A 691 -37.30 -1.35 -29.40
N GLY A 692 -37.50 -0.51 -30.42
CA GLY A 692 -38.00 0.87 -30.29
C GLY A 692 -36.93 1.91 -29.95
N GLN A 693 -35.68 1.50 -29.70
CA GLN A 693 -34.56 2.43 -29.50
C GLN A 693 -34.21 3.10 -30.83
N SER A 694 -33.95 4.41 -30.79
CA SER A 694 -33.41 5.12 -31.96
C SER A 694 -31.90 5.31 -31.80
N LYS A 695 -31.16 5.15 -32.90
CA LYS A 695 -29.72 5.40 -32.98
C LYS A 695 -29.38 6.28 -34.17
N ASN A 696 -28.20 6.91 -34.16
CA ASN A 696 -27.68 7.59 -35.35
C ASN A 696 -27.24 6.57 -36.42
N THR A 697 -27.57 6.82 -37.68
CA THR A 697 -27.23 5.94 -38.80
C THR A 697 -25.78 6.14 -39.21
N LEU A 698 -24.99 5.06 -39.14
CA LEU A 698 -23.58 5.05 -39.49
C LEU A 698 -23.36 4.79 -40.99
N ALA A 699 -22.25 5.30 -41.53
CA ALA A 699 -21.79 5.03 -42.88
C ALA A 699 -21.38 3.56 -43.07
N GLN A 700 -21.29 3.11 -44.33
CA GLN A 700 -20.96 1.73 -44.64
C GLN A 700 -19.57 1.35 -44.10
N GLY A 701 -19.48 0.18 -43.44
CA GLY A 701 -18.22 -0.34 -42.90
C GLY A 701 -17.90 0.14 -41.47
N ILE A 702 -18.78 0.95 -40.86
CA ILE A 702 -18.64 1.40 -39.48
C ILE A 702 -19.51 0.53 -38.56
N ALA A 703 -18.89 -0.07 -37.55
CA ALA A 703 -19.58 -0.89 -36.57
C ALA A 703 -20.49 -0.07 -35.66
N ASN A 704 -21.63 -0.65 -35.27
CA ASN A 704 -22.64 0.03 -34.47
C ASN A 704 -22.47 -0.24 -32.97
N GLN A 705 -22.30 0.81 -32.18
CA GLN A 705 -22.18 0.71 -30.72
C GLN A 705 -23.45 1.15 -29.96
N TYR A 706 -24.62 0.98 -30.57
CA TYR A 706 -25.91 1.40 -30.01
C TYR A 706 -26.28 0.68 -28.70
N ILE A 707 -25.68 -0.48 -28.44
CA ILE A 707 -25.90 -1.24 -27.20
C ILE A 707 -25.32 -0.49 -25.98
N LEU A 708 -24.32 0.37 -26.21
CA LEU A 708 -23.71 1.20 -25.17
C LEU A 708 -24.44 2.54 -24.99
N GLU A 709 -25.49 2.80 -25.77
CA GLU A 709 -26.33 3.99 -25.63
C GLU A 709 -27.33 3.80 -24.48
N SER A 710 -27.57 4.86 -23.70
CA SER A 710 -28.57 4.83 -22.62
C SER A 710 -29.35 6.14 -22.56
N GLY A 711 -30.66 6.02 -22.32
CA GLY A 711 -31.58 7.15 -22.31
C GLY A 711 -31.59 7.90 -23.65
N ASN A 712 -31.24 9.19 -23.62
CA ASN A 712 -31.22 10.04 -24.81
C ASN A 712 -29.84 10.15 -25.47
N PHE A 713 -28.80 9.53 -24.89
CA PHE A 713 -27.45 9.58 -25.44
C PHE A 713 -27.36 8.71 -26.71
N LYS A 714 -26.80 9.28 -27.77
CA LYS A 714 -26.53 8.60 -29.04
C LYS A 714 -25.11 8.95 -29.47
N PHE A 715 -24.36 7.96 -29.94
CA PHE A 715 -23.01 8.24 -30.43
C PHE A 715 -23.05 9.16 -31.65
N SER A 716 -22.14 10.12 -31.67
CA SER A 716 -22.08 11.24 -32.60
C SER A 716 -20.62 11.63 -32.87
N PRO A 717 -20.33 12.49 -33.87
CA PRO A 717 -18.97 12.93 -34.13
C PRO A 717 -18.30 13.52 -32.88
N GLY A 718 -17.10 13.04 -32.56
CA GLY A 718 -16.35 13.41 -31.36
C GLY A 718 -16.51 12.43 -30.19
N ASP A 719 -17.50 11.53 -30.22
CA ASP A 719 -17.59 10.46 -29.22
C ASP A 719 -16.57 9.35 -29.51
N VAL A 720 -16.20 8.62 -28.46
CA VAL A 720 -15.24 7.51 -28.58
C VAL A 720 -15.84 6.41 -29.46
N LYS A 721 -15.12 6.07 -30.53
CA LYS A 721 -15.43 4.97 -31.43
C LYS A 721 -14.69 3.73 -30.94
N PHE A 722 -15.39 2.60 -30.82
CA PHE A 722 -14.77 1.34 -30.44
C PHE A 722 -14.48 0.46 -31.66
N LYS A 723 -13.42 -0.34 -31.55
CA LYS A 723 -13.02 -1.26 -32.60
C LYS A 723 -13.85 -2.53 -32.51
N ASP A 724 -14.49 -2.89 -33.61
CA ASP A 724 -15.09 -4.21 -33.78
C ASP A 724 -13.99 -5.26 -33.95
N LEU A 725 -13.92 -6.19 -32.98
CA LEU A 725 -12.89 -7.23 -32.92
C LEU A 725 -13.38 -8.58 -33.45
N ASN A 726 -14.70 -8.82 -33.49
CA ASN A 726 -15.28 -10.09 -33.92
C ASN A 726 -15.81 -10.02 -35.37
N GLY A 727 -15.96 -8.82 -35.94
CA GLY A 727 -16.33 -8.56 -37.32
C GLY A 727 -17.84 -8.70 -37.60
N ASP A 728 -18.68 -8.68 -36.58
CA ASP A 728 -20.14 -8.78 -36.74
C ASP A 728 -20.83 -7.44 -37.05
N GLY A 729 -20.07 -6.33 -37.00
CA GLY A 729 -20.56 -4.98 -37.28
C GLY A 729 -21.29 -4.31 -36.11
N VAL A 730 -21.22 -4.87 -34.90
CA VAL A 730 -21.84 -4.37 -33.67
C VAL A 730 -20.82 -4.35 -32.52
N ILE A 731 -20.87 -3.33 -31.67
CA ILE A 731 -20.09 -3.28 -30.43
C ILE A 731 -21.07 -3.54 -29.28
N ASP A 732 -20.83 -4.62 -28.54
CA ASP A 732 -21.63 -5.02 -27.39
C ASP A 732 -20.74 -5.32 -26.17
N TYR A 733 -21.32 -5.93 -25.13
CA TYR A 733 -20.62 -6.31 -23.90
C TYR A 733 -20.29 -7.82 -23.85
N GLY A 734 -20.40 -8.52 -24.98
CA GLY A 734 -20.31 -9.98 -25.08
C GLY A 734 -21.14 -10.66 -24.00
N THR A 735 -20.55 -11.65 -23.34
CA THR A 735 -21.07 -12.22 -22.09
C THR A 735 -20.23 -11.83 -20.87
N ASN A 736 -19.29 -10.89 -21.03
CA ASN A 736 -18.28 -10.49 -20.05
C ASN A 736 -17.43 -11.67 -19.55
N THR A 737 -17.11 -12.60 -20.44
CA THR A 737 -16.30 -13.79 -20.14
C THR A 737 -14.95 -13.75 -20.86
N VAL A 738 -14.08 -14.71 -20.64
CA VAL A 738 -12.77 -14.72 -21.32
C VAL A 738 -12.90 -15.22 -22.75
N GLY A 739 -13.81 -16.16 -23.00
CA GLY A 739 -14.11 -16.67 -24.34
C GLY A 739 -14.91 -15.68 -25.20
N ASP A 740 -15.72 -14.84 -24.56
CA ASP A 740 -16.60 -13.84 -25.19
C ASP A 740 -16.60 -12.52 -24.38
N PRO A 741 -15.49 -11.76 -24.48
CA PRO A 741 -15.14 -10.65 -23.58
C PRO A 741 -15.89 -9.34 -23.77
#